data_AF-A0AAX0XV30-F1
#
_entry.id   AF-A0AAX0XV30-F1
#
_cell.length_a   1.000
_cell.length_b   1.000
_cell.length_c   1.000
_cell.angle_alpha   90.00
_cell.angle_beta   90.00
_cell.angle_gamma   90.00
#
_symmetry.space_group_name_H-M   'P 1'
#
loop_
_entity.id
_entity.type
_entity.pdbx_description
1 polymer ?
#
loop_
_entity_poly.entity_id
_entity_poly.type
_entity_poly.pdbx_seq_one_letter_code
_entity_poly.pdbx_strand_id
1 'polypeptide(L)'
;MKWIFTPAIRLGNQLSFKYKFLLWSCLMLLPLAYSMTNLLGRLQDDNAQARKELAGVVKLAPLPAIEQALLTHRNLVTRHGYEQNPVGEEEVKAAARAVDASLAAFAATKQQNPVFDTLAQEWSSLQSEALGLEVDQSNLRHDKLLTEVHHLYKSITAASSLVQDPALGTYYMVVLASERLPQLRDLLAQVRDRAATIADFGLFQAQGYSALRFRLDLINATLQELEADLTLLYEMAPAYRSELGQQTDALLQQAHQGVDTLENKMMKDQQVQLSSKEVLALGDGLDAAITALAGQVRQRLEADLHQRMTANQRHFWWVTGPLTAILLVYLYLMIGAYLSLRGTVGRVREIAARVNAQDLSQQIEIVGQDELAAISRDYNVTLQTLRTLMLRVRENGVSVVESATEIDARTCRSQEVIADQQGETHQVATAIKELAATSHDMAGNAQQAARMTQEAQAVVGQGEAVVERTIKAIDHINREVLRTAETIGQLEQQCSQIGGVIGVIRGIAEQTNLLALNAAIEAARAGEQGRGFAVVADEVRSLANRTQGATVEIQQMIEQLQTGARASVSAMSAASREAQEGVGLAQEAQQAFGAITERVGSMVDTNSVIASAIEQQGAVVNEIERNVVRISDGSDEALQVANAARDAARQIHQLTEQLRAMVQSFVL
;
A
#
# COMPACT_ATOMS: atom_id res chain seq x y z
N MET A 1 20.24 -2.11 -23.17
CA MET A 1 19.21 -2.46 -24.18
C MET A 1 17.99 -1.54 -24.23
N LYS A 2 17.55 -0.86 -23.15
CA LYS A 2 16.33 -0.02 -23.18
C LYS A 2 16.39 1.20 -24.11
N TRP A 3 17.59 1.72 -24.43
CA TRP A 3 17.75 2.95 -25.22
C TRP A 3 17.22 2.84 -26.66
N ILE A 4 17.26 1.64 -27.27
CA ILE A 4 16.77 1.38 -28.64
C ILE A 4 15.24 1.57 -28.73
N PHE A 5 14.52 1.26 -27.66
CA PHE A 5 13.06 1.34 -27.61
C PHE A 5 12.55 2.71 -27.13
N THR A 6 13.42 3.60 -26.68
CA THR A 6 13.03 4.95 -26.18
C THR A 6 12.12 5.73 -27.14
N PRO A 7 12.39 5.83 -28.46
CA PRO A 7 11.49 6.53 -29.37
C PRO A 7 10.11 5.84 -29.48
N ALA A 8 10.07 4.51 -29.52
CA ALA A 8 8.82 3.75 -29.56
C ALA A 8 8.02 3.88 -28.25
N ILE A 9 8.69 3.89 -27.10
CA ILE A 9 8.07 4.10 -25.79
C ILE A 9 7.53 5.53 -25.67
N ARG A 10 8.29 6.55 -26.13
CA ARG A 10 7.81 7.95 -26.15
C ARG A 10 6.55 8.10 -26.99
N LEU A 11 6.55 7.54 -28.21
CA LEU A 11 5.38 7.55 -29.08
C LEU A 11 4.21 6.80 -28.45
N GLY A 12 4.48 5.61 -27.87
CA GLY A 12 3.50 4.83 -27.14
C GLY A 12 2.86 5.62 -26.00
N ASN A 13 3.65 6.28 -25.16
CA ASN A 13 3.11 7.00 -23.99
C ASN A 13 2.23 8.21 -24.34
N GLN A 14 2.35 8.75 -25.55
CA GLN A 14 1.52 9.87 -26.03
C GLN A 14 0.20 9.41 -26.66
N LEU A 15 0.09 8.14 -27.05
CA LEU A 15 -1.08 7.59 -27.72
C LEU A 15 -2.00 6.88 -26.72
N SER A 16 -3.32 7.10 -26.87
CA SER A 16 -4.31 6.27 -26.16
C SER A 16 -4.25 4.82 -26.65
N PHE A 17 -4.73 3.88 -25.84
CA PHE A 17 -4.73 2.46 -26.22
C PHE A 17 -5.40 2.21 -27.58
N LYS A 18 -6.48 2.92 -27.90
CA LYS A 18 -7.13 2.81 -29.22
C LYS A 18 -6.17 3.08 -30.38
N TYR A 19 -5.35 4.14 -30.27
CA TYR A 19 -4.40 4.50 -31.33
C TYR A 19 -3.17 3.59 -31.35
N LYS A 20 -2.76 3.03 -30.21
CA LYS A 20 -1.67 2.03 -30.16
C LYS A 20 -2.03 0.76 -30.95
N PHE A 21 -3.20 0.18 -30.66
CA PHE A 21 -3.66 -1.03 -31.35
C PHE A 21 -3.92 -0.78 -32.84
N LEU A 22 -4.43 0.42 -33.20
CA LEU A 22 -4.60 0.81 -34.60
C LEU A 22 -3.25 0.94 -35.33
N LEU A 23 -2.26 1.58 -34.72
CA LEU A 23 -0.91 1.71 -35.27
C LEU A 23 -0.27 0.34 -35.54
N TRP A 24 -0.33 -0.58 -34.57
CA TRP A 24 0.20 -1.94 -34.72
C TRP A 24 -0.52 -2.73 -35.80
N SER A 25 -1.84 -2.61 -35.87
CA SER A 25 -2.64 -3.24 -36.93
C SER A 25 -2.25 -2.70 -38.30
N CYS A 26 -2.13 -1.38 -38.47
CA CYS A 26 -1.70 -0.78 -39.75
C CYS A 26 -0.30 -1.22 -40.17
N LEU A 27 0.66 -1.27 -39.23
CA LEU A 27 2.03 -1.71 -39.49
C LEU A 27 2.10 -3.16 -39.99
N MET A 28 1.21 -4.04 -39.52
CA MET A 28 1.17 -5.44 -39.93
C MET A 28 0.33 -5.66 -41.20
N LEU A 29 -0.82 -4.99 -41.32
CA LEU A 29 -1.79 -5.24 -42.38
C LEU A 29 -1.38 -4.66 -43.73
N LEU A 30 -0.72 -3.50 -43.77
CA LEU A 30 -0.36 -2.84 -45.03
C LEU A 30 0.65 -3.67 -45.87
N PRO A 31 1.77 -4.18 -45.32
CA PRO A 31 2.68 -5.02 -46.09
C PRO A 31 2.05 -6.34 -46.51
N LEU A 32 1.19 -6.92 -45.66
CA LEU A 32 0.51 -8.18 -45.93
C LEU A 32 -0.50 -8.04 -47.06
N ALA A 33 -1.27 -6.95 -47.06
CA ALA A 33 -2.20 -6.60 -48.15
C ALA A 33 -1.44 -6.39 -49.47
N TYR A 34 -0.32 -5.65 -49.46
CA TYR A 34 0.51 -5.43 -50.64
C TYR A 34 1.10 -6.72 -51.22
N SER A 35 1.60 -7.60 -50.35
CA SER A 35 2.14 -8.91 -50.76
C SER A 35 1.04 -9.80 -51.36
N MET A 36 -0.13 -9.83 -50.71
CA MET A 36 -1.31 -10.57 -51.17
C MET A 36 -1.76 -10.09 -52.56
N THR A 37 -1.88 -8.78 -52.78
CA THR A 37 -2.25 -8.24 -54.09
C THR A 37 -1.25 -8.60 -55.19
N ASN A 38 0.06 -8.58 -54.89
CA ASN A 38 1.08 -8.96 -55.87
C ASN A 38 1.00 -10.45 -56.23
N LEU A 39 0.80 -11.31 -55.24
CA LEU A 39 0.72 -12.75 -55.47
C LEU A 39 -0.55 -13.13 -56.25
N LEU A 40 -1.70 -12.54 -55.89
CA LEU A 40 -2.94 -12.72 -56.65
C LEU A 40 -2.79 -12.25 -58.10
N GLY A 41 -2.13 -11.11 -58.32
CA GLY A 41 -1.87 -10.60 -59.68
C GLY A 41 -1.10 -11.62 -60.52
N ARG A 42 0.02 -12.15 -60.00
CA ARG A 42 0.82 -13.16 -60.71
C ARG A 42 0.02 -14.41 -61.08
N LEU A 43 -0.76 -14.95 -60.15
CA LEU A 43 -1.58 -16.15 -60.40
C LEU A 43 -2.71 -15.89 -61.41
N GLN A 44 -3.25 -14.68 -61.45
CA GLN A 44 -4.25 -14.27 -62.44
C GLN A 44 -3.63 -14.14 -63.83
N ASP A 45 -2.45 -13.54 -63.94
CA ASP A 45 -1.71 -13.39 -65.19
C ASP A 45 -1.35 -14.76 -65.78
N ASP A 46 -0.84 -15.69 -64.97
CA ASP A 46 -0.50 -17.06 -65.40
C ASP A 46 -1.74 -17.82 -65.91
N ASN A 47 -2.90 -17.64 -65.27
CA ASN A 47 -4.15 -18.26 -65.71
C ASN A 47 -4.68 -17.64 -67.01
N ALA A 48 -4.56 -16.31 -67.14
CA ALA A 48 -4.96 -15.60 -68.36
C ALA A 48 -4.10 -16.01 -69.56
N GLN A 49 -2.79 -16.19 -69.36
CA GLN A 49 -1.88 -16.69 -70.38
C GLN A 49 -2.24 -18.13 -70.81
N ALA A 50 -2.42 -19.06 -69.87
CA ALA A 50 -2.80 -20.43 -70.19
C ALA A 50 -4.14 -20.54 -70.94
N ARG A 51 -5.11 -19.66 -70.63
CA ARG A 51 -6.38 -19.55 -71.39
C ARG A 51 -6.16 -19.09 -72.82
N LYS A 52 -5.26 -18.13 -73.03
CA LYS A 52 -4.93 -17.57 -74.34
C LYS A 52 -4.23 -18.60 -75.23
N GLU A 53 -3.32 -19.38 -74.65
CA GLU A 53 -2.65 -20.51 -75.31
C GLU A 53 -3.67 -21.58 -75.70
N LEU A 54 -4.54 -22.01 -74.78
CA LEU A 54 -5.57 -23.02 -75.07
C LEU A 54 -6.51 -22.58 -76.19
N ALA A 55 -6.94 -21.31 -76.16
CA ALA A 55 -7.72 -20.74 -77.26
C ALA A 55 -6.97 -20.79 -78.60
N GLY A 56 -5.65 -20.66 -78.59
CA GLY A 56 -4.79 -20.86 -79.78
C GLY A 56 -4.82 -22.27 -80.32
N VAL A 57 -4.71 -23.27 -79.45
CA VAL A 57 -4.72 -24.69 -79.85
C VAL A 57 -6.05 -25.06 -80.51
N VAL A 58 -7.16 -24.59 -79.94
CA VAL A 58 -8.49 -24.77 -80.52
C VAL A 58 -8.59 -24.13 -81.91
N LYS A 59 -7.93 -22.98 -82.12
CA LYS A 59 -7.90 -22.29 -83.43
C LYS A 59 -7.03 -23.00 -84.48
N LEU A 60 -6.00 -23.75 -84.06
CA LEU A 60 -5.19 -24.55 -84.98
C LEU A 60 -5.92 -25.80 -85.49
N ALA A 61 -6.94 -26.26 -84.77
CA ALA A 61 -7.61 -27.54 -85.05
C ALA A 61 -8.17 -27.71 -86.48
N PRO A 62 -8.74 -26.68 -87.15
CA PRO A 62 -9.28 -26.83 -88.50
C PRO A 62 -8.21 -26.77 -89.61
N LEU A 63 -7.00 -26.29 -89.32
CA LEU A 63 -5.99 -26.03 -90.36
C LEU A 63 -5.51 -27.28 -91.11
N PRO A 64 -5.26 -28.43 -90.45
CA PRO A 64 -4.90 -29.66 -91.16
C PRO A 64 -5.94 -30.08 -92.21
N ALA A 65 -7.24 -29.87 -91.94
CA ALA A 65 -8.31 -30.20 -92.87
C ALA A 65 -8.38 -29.22 -94.05
N ILE A 66 -8.05 -27.95 -93.84
CA ILE A 66 -7.93 -26.96 -94.94
C ILE A 66 -6.78 -27.34 -95.86
N GLU A 67 -5.62 -27.61 -95.27
CA GLU A 67 -4.42 -28.04 -96.00
C GLU A 67 -4.70 -29.32 -96.82
N GLN A 68 -5.27 -30.35 -96.18
CA GLN A 68 -5.63 -31.60 -96.85
C GLN A 68 -6.62 -31.37 -98.00
N ALA A 69 -7.67 -30.59 -97.78
CA ALA A 69 -8.67 -30.32 -98.81
C ALA A 69 -8.08 -29.56 -100.01
N LEU A 70 -7.18 -28.59 -99.77
CA LEU A 70 -6.48 -27.86 -100.83
C LEU A 70 -5.55 -28.78 -101.63
N LEU A 71 -4.81 -29.67 -100.96
CA LEU A 71 -3.96 -30.67 -101.60
C LEU A 71 -4.79 -31.66 -102.45
N THR A 72 -5.92 -32.13 -101.94
CA THR A 72 -6.84 -33.00 -102.69
C THR A 72 -7.42 -32.30 -103.91
N HIS A 73 -7.87 -31.05 -103.76
CA HIS A 73 -8.38 -30.27 -104.88
C HIS A 73 -7.31 -30.02 -105.94
N ARG A 74 -6.09 -29.62 -105.53
CA ARG A 74 -4.93 -29.47 -106.42
C ARG A 74 -4.65 -30.73 -107.22
N ASN A 75 -4.62 -31.89 -106.55
CA ASN A 75 -4.37 -33.18 -107.21
C ASN A 75 -5.43 -33.47 -108.29
N LEU A 76 -6.72 -33.31 -107.96
CA LEU A 76 -7.81 -33.61 -108.90
C LEU A 76 -7.84 -32.64 -110.08
N VAL A 77 -7.58 -31.34 -109.86
CA VAL A 77 -7.46 -30.34 -110.93
C VAL A 77 -6.28 -30.67 -111.85
N THR A 78 -5.12 -31.03 -111.28
CA THR A 78 -3.93 -31.44 -112.04
C THR A 78 -4.23 -32.65 -112.92
N ARG A 79 -4.89 -33.67 -112.38
CA ARG A 79 -5.26 -34.87 -113.13
C ARG A 79 -6.31 -34.62 -114.20
N HIS A 80 -7.27 -33.73 -113.95
CA HIS A 80 -8.29 -33.32 -114.92
C HIS A 80 -7.68 -32.59 -116.13
N GLY A 81 -6.61 -31.81 -115.93
CA GLY A 81 -5.94 -31.06 -117.00
C GLY A 81 -5.10 -31.90 -117.97
N TYR A 82 -4.89 -33.20 -117.71
CA TYR A 82 -4.15 -34.09 -118.60
C TYR A 82 -5.09 -34.89 -119.51
N GLU A 83 -4.89 -34.83 -120.83
CA GLU A 83 -5.77 -35.42 -121.86
C GLU A 83 -6.05 -36.92 -121.73
N GLN A 84 -5.21 -37.67 -121.01
CA GLN A 84 -5.24 -39.13 -120.94
C GLN A 84 -5.91 -39.71 -119.65
N ASN A 85 -6.50 -38.89 -118.78
CA ASN A 85 -7.06 -39.37 -117.48
C ASN A 85 -8.43 -38.72 -117.17
N PRO A 86 -9.55 -39.46 -117.07
CA PRO A 86 -10.88 -38.87 -116.99
C PRO A 86 -11.30 -38.68 -115.52
N VAL A 87 -10.68 -37.75 -114.80
CA VAL A 87 -11.28 -37.23 -113.56
C VAL A 87 -12.47 -36.34 -113.95
N GLY A 88 -13.67 -36.68 -113.50
CA GLY A 88 -14.88 -35.92 -113.84
C GLY A 88 -14.91 -34.53 -113.19
N GLU A 89 -15.51 -33.55 -113.86
CA GLU A 89 -15.69 -32.19 -113.33
C GLU A 89 -16.41 -32.18 -111.96
N GLU A 90 -17.32 -33.14 -111.74
CA GLU A 90 -18.03 -33.32 -110.47
C GLU A 90 -17.13 -33.72 -109.30
N GLU A 91 -16.05 -34.49 -109.54
CA GLU A 91 -15.10 -34.87 -108.49
C GLU A 91 -14.26 -33.66 -108.07
N VAL A 92 -13.84 -32.84 -109.02
CA VAL A 92 -13.15 -31.56 -108.75
C VAL A 92 -14.06 -30.62 -107.96
N LYS A 93 -15.33 -30.46 -108.37
CA LYS A 93 -16.33 -29.66 -107.65
C LYS A 93 -16.64 -30.22 -106.25
N ALA A 94 -16.61 -31.53 -106.06
CA ALA A 94 -16.77 -32.14 -104.75
C ALA A 94 -15.58 -31.80 -103.83
N ALA A 95 -14.35 -31.85 -104.33
CA ALA A 95 -13.17 -31.43 -103.57
C ALA A 95 -13.18 -29.93 -103.28
N ALA A 96 -13.66 -29.09 -104.20
CA ALA A 96 -13.83 -27.66 -103.96
C ALA A 96 -14.81 -27.39 -102.81
N ARG A 97 -15.94 -28.12 -102.76
CA ARG A 97 -16.88 -28.06 -101.63
C ARG A 97 -16.26 -28.52 -100.31
N ALA A 98 -15.31 -29.45 -100.34
CA ALA A 98 -14.57 -29.87 -99.15
C ALA A 98 -13.64 -28.77 -98.63
N VAL A 99 -13.04 -27.97 -99.51
CA VAL A 99 -12.28 -26.77 -99.12
C VAL A 99 -13.21 -25.69 -98.55
N ASP A 100 -14.37 -25.45 -99.15
CA ASP A 100 -15.35 -24.51 -98.60
C ASP A 100 -15.81 -24.92 -97.20
N ALA A 101 -16.04 -26.22 -96.99
CA ALA A 101 -16.44 -26.76 -95.70
C ALA A 101 -15.33 -26.60 -94.64
N SER A 102 -14.05 -26.82 -95.00
CA SER A 102 -12.93 -26.68 -94.07
C SER A 102 -12.63 -25.21 -93.74
N LEU A 103 -12.74 -24.29 -94.71
CA LEU A 103 -12.68 -22.85 -94.47
C LEU A 103 -13.85 -22.36 -93.59
N ALA A 104 -15.07 -22.86 -93.82
CA ALA A 104 -16.22 -22.55 -92.97
C ALA A 104 -16.04 -23.06 -91.53
N ALA A 105 -15.44 -24.24 -91.35
CA ALA A 105 -15.11 -24.77 -90.03
C ALA A 105 -14.11 -23.87 -89.29
N PHE A 106 -13.12 -23.31 -89.99
CA PHE A 106 -12.24 -22.30 -89.40
C PHE A 106 -12.98 -20.99 -89.09
N ALA A 107 -13.81 -20.48 -90.00
CA ALA A 107 -14.61 -19.26 -89.75
C ALA A 107 -15.54 -19.42 -88.53
N ALA A 108 -16.05 -20.63 -88.28
CA ALA A 108 -16.87 -20.94 -87.12
C ALA A 108 -16.14 -20.80 -85.77
N THR A 109 -14.80 -20.75 -85.76
CA THR A 109 -14.00 -20.40 -84.58
C THR A 109 -14.16 -18.92 -84.16
N LYS A 110 -14.89 -18.11 -84.96
CA LYS A 110 -15.18 -16.68 -84.74
C LYS A 110 -13.92 -15.83 -84.55
N GLN A 111 -12.86 -16.17 -85.26
CA GLN A 111 -11.59 -15.46 -85.21
C GLN A 111 -11.49 -14.43 -86.34
N GLN A 112 -11.19 -13.17 -85.99
CA GLN A 112 -10.69 -12.20 -86.96
C GLN A 112 -9.20 -12.49 -87.20
N ASN A 113 -8.84 -12.90 -88.40
CA ASN A 113 -7.45 -13.08 -88.80
C ASN A 113 -7.28 -12.60 -90.25
N PRO A 114 -6.54 -11.49 -90.49
CA PRO A 114 -6.34 -10.95 -91.83
C PRO A 114 -5.74 -11.96 -92.82
N VAL A 115 -4.93 -12.91 -92.33
CA VAL A 115 -4.35 -13.98 -93.16
C VAL A 115 -5.42 -14.96 -93.63
N PHE A 116 -6.38 -15.30 -92.76
CA PHE A 116 -7.51 -16.14 -93.14
C PHE A 116 -8.44 -15.43 -94.14
N ASP A 117 -8.70 -14.13 -93.94
CA ASP A 117 -9.52 -13.35 -94.88
C ASP A 117 -8.88 -13.34 -96.28
N THR A 118 -7.55 -13.22 -96.34
CA THR A 118 -6.77 -13.31 -97.59
C THR A 118 -6.86 -14.70 -98.21
N LEU A 119 -6.63 -15.76 -97.42
CA LEU A 119 -6.74 -17.15 -97.87
C LEU A 119 -8.14 -17.45 -98.46
N ALA A 120 -9.21 -17.06 -97.77
CA ALA A 120 -10.58 -17.28 -98.20
C ALA A 120 -10.90 -16.51 -99.49
N GLN A 121 -10.42 -15.27 -99.63
CA GLN A 121 -10.58 -14.47 -100.84
C GLN A 121 -9.83 -15.08 -102.04
N GLU A 122 -8.57 -15.50 -101.83
CA GLU A 122 -7.77 -16.12 -102.89
C GLU A 122 -8.33 -17.47 -103.33
N TRP A 123 -8.86 -18.25 -102.39
CA TRP A 123 -9.56 -19.50 -102.68
C TRP A 123 -10.81 -19.27 -103.53
N SER A 124 -11.66 -18.30 -103.16
CA SER A 124 -12.87 -17.98 -103.92
C SER A 124 -12.57 -17.60 -105.38
N SER A 125 -11.49 -16.86 -105.63
CA SER A 125 -11.03 -16.58 -107.00
C SER A 125 -10.55 -17.86 -107.70
N LEU A 126 -9.68 -18.66 -107.06
CA LEU A 126 -9.15 -19.87 -107.67
C LEU A 126 -10.25 -20.89 -108.00
N GLN A 127 -11.22 -21.08 -107.11
CA GLN A 127 -12.34 -22.01 -107.27
C GLN A 127 -13.11 -21.77 -108.59
N SER A 128 -13.29 -20.50 -108.96
CA SER A 128 -14.01 -20.13 -110.20
C SER A 128 -13.19 -20.30 -111.48
N GLU A 129 -11.85 -20.29 -111.37
CA GLU A 129 -10.92 -20.28 -112.51
C GLU A 129 -10.22 -21.63 -112.71
N ALA A 130 -10.17 -22.50 -111.69
CA ALA A 130 -9.28 -23.65 -111.61
C ALA A 130 -9.37 -24.64 -112.78
N LEU A 131 -10.58 -24.87 -113.31
CA LEU A 131 -10.82 -25.79 -114.43
C LEU A 131 -10.39 -25.23 -115.80
N GLY A 132 -10.21 -23.91 -115.91
CA GLY A 132 -9.82 -23.23 -117.14
C GLY A 132 -8.35 -22.82 -117.22
N LEU A 133 -7.59 -23.00 -116.14
CA LEU A 133 -6.16 -22.67 -116.07
C LEU A 133 -5.29 -23.81 -116.61
N GLU A 134 -4.13 -23.47 -117.17
CA GLU A 134 -3.07 -24.46 -117.43
C GLU A 134 -2.62 -25.13 -116.12
N VAL A 135 -2.27 -26.41 -116.18
CA VAL A 135 -1.90 -27.24 -115.01
C VAL A 135 -0.82 -26.56 -114.14
N ASP A 136 0.21 -25.99 -114.74
CA ASP A 136 1.29 -25.32 -114.00
C ASP A 136 0.83 -24.01 -113.33
N GLN A 137 -0.05 -23.24 -113.98
CA GLN A 137 -0.62 -22.02 -113.41
C GLN A 137 -1.57 -22.33 -112.25
N SER A 138 -2.41 -23.36 -112.41
CA SER A 138 -3.28 -23.86 -111.36
C SER A 138 -2.47 -24.33 -110.15
N ASN A 139 -1.42 -25.13 -110.38
CA ASN A 139 -0.53 -25.61 -109.33
C ASN A 139 0.15 -24.46 -108.56
N LEU A 140 0.65 -23.45 -109.28
CA LEU A 140 1.27 -22.28 -108.64
C LEU A 140 0.28 -21.54 -107.72
N ARG A 141 -0.98 -21.41 -108.14
CA ARG A 141 -2.01 -20.77 -107.30
C ARG A 141 -2.37 -21.62 -106.08
N HIS A 142 -2.42 -22.95 -106.20
CA HIS A 142 -2.59 -23.83 -105.05
C HIS A 142 -1.40 -23.77 -104.08
N ASP A 143 -0.17 -23.73 -104.59
CA ASP A 143 1.05 -23.57 -103.77
C ASP A 143 1.03 -22.24 -103.00
N LYS A 144 0.50 -21.17 -103.60
CA LYS A 144 0.28 -19.89 -102.92
C LYS A 144 -0.74 -20.02 -101.78
N LEU A 145 -1.87 -20.68 -102.00
CA LEU A 145 -2.87 -20.91 -100.95
C LEU A 145 -2.31 -21.77 -99.80
N LEU A 146 -1.53 -22.81 -100.10
CA LEU A 146 -0.86 -23.62 -99.09
C LEU A 146 0.17 -22.78 -98.30
N THR A 147 0.84 -21.83 -98.95
CA THR A 147 1.71 -20.85 -98.27
C THR A 147 0.90 -19.96 -97.31
N GLU A 148 -0.28 -19.49 -97.72
CA GLU A 148 -1.18 -18.73 -96.83
C GLU A 148 -1.70 -19.57 -95.65
N VAL A 149 -1.92 -20.88 -95.82
CA VAL A 149 -2.23 -21.79 -94.71
C VAL A 149 -1.06 -21.86 -93.72
N HIS A 150 0.19 -21.96 -94.19
CA HIS A 150 1.37 -21.91 -93.32
C HIS A 150 1.52 -20.56 -92.60
N HIS A 151 1.24 -19.44 -93.29
CA HIS A 151 1.18 -18.12 -92.66
C HIS A 151 0.08 -18.06 -91.58
N LEU A 152 -1.04 -18.74 -91.79
CA LEU A 152 -2.12 -18.82 -90.83
C LEU A 152 -1.72 -19.61 -89.58
N TYR A 153 -1.02 -20.76 -89.73
CA TYR A 153 -0.40 -21.47 -88.60
C TYR A 153 0.48 -20.53 -87.77
N LYS A 154 1.41 -19.82 -88.41
CA LYS A 154 2.34 -18.88 -87.75
C LYS A 154 1.63 -17.70 -87.07
N SER A 155 0.60 -17.16 -87.71
CA SER A 155 -0.21 -16.06 -87.17
C SER A 155 -0.92 -16.48 -85.88
N ILE A 156 -1.51 -17.68 -85.87
CA ILE A 156 -2.24 -18.19 -84.70
C ILE A 156 -1.27 -18.52 -83.55
N THR A 157 -0.16 -19.21 -83.82
CA THR A 157 0.82 -19.56 -82.78
C THR A 157 1.46 -18.32 -82.14
N ALA A 158 1.76 -17.28 -82.94
CA ALA A 158 2.27 -16.00 -82.44
C ALA A 158 1.20 -15.22 -81.65
N ALA A 159 -0.03 -15.10 -82.17
CA ALA A 159 -1.10 -14.35 -81.52
C ALA A 159 -1.52 -14.96 -80.18
N SER A 160 -1.49 -16.29 -80.08
CA SER A 160 -1.85 -17.04 -78.87
C SER A 160 -0.68 -17.28 -77.90
N SER A 161 0.50 -16.73 -78.19
CA SER A 161 1.70 -16.89 -77.35
C SER A 161 2.16 -18.35 -77.18
N LEU A 162 1.72 -19.26 -78.05
CA LEU A 162 2.08 -20.69 -78.00
C LEU A 162 3.59 -20.91 -78.24
N VAL A 163 4.23 -20.01 -78.97
CA VAL A 163 5.70 -20.02 -79.20
C VAL A 163 6.49 -19.53 -77.97
N GLN A 164 5.83 -18.89 -77.01
CA GLN A 164 6.43 -18.36 -75.77
C GLN A 164 6.06 -19.23 -74.56
N ASP A 165 5.62 -20.47 -74.77
CA ASP A 165 5.22 -21.33 -73.65
C ASP A 165 6.43 -21.60 -72.74
N PRO A 166 6.35 -21.28 -71.43
CA PRO A 166 7.44 -21.52 -70.49
C PRO A 166 7.77 -23.02 -70.31
N ALA A 167 6.86 -23.92 -70.71
CA ALA A 167 7.08 -25.36 -70.69
C ALA A 167 7.67 -25.85 -72.02
N LEU A 168 8.94 -26.26 -71.99
CA LEU A 168 9.68 -26.74 -73.17
C LEU A 168 9.01 -27.92 -73.87
N GLY A 169 8.39 -28.85 -73.13
CA GLY A 169 7.65 -29.97 -73.73
C GLY A 169 6.46 -29.50 -74.60
N THR A 170 5.68 -28.56 -74.08
CA THR A 170 4.56 -27.95 -74.81
C THR A 170 5.03 -27.16 -76.03
N TYR A 171 6.16 -26.45 -75.92
CA TYR A 171 6.78 -25.75 -77.05
C TYR A 171 7.09 -26.70 -78.22
N TYR A 172 7.75 -27.83 -77.98
CA TYR A 172 8.05 -28.80 -79.04
C TYR A 172 6.79 -29.44 -79.63
N MET A 173 5.73 -29.64 -78.84
CA MET A 173 4.44 -30.09 -79.37
C MET A 173 3.78 -29.07 -80.30
N VAL A 174 3.89 -27.78 -79.99
CA VAL A 174 3.41 -26.71 -80.88
C VAL A 174 4.20 -26.73 -82.18
N VAL A 175 5.54 -26.76 -82.12
CA VAL A 175 6.41 -26.84 -83.32
C VAL A 175 6.07 -28.08 -84.17
N LEU A 176 5.88 -29.23 -83.53
CA LEU A 176 5.48 -30.46 -84.20
C LEU A 176 4.14 -30.29 -84.94
N ALA A 177 3.13 -29.72 -84.29
CA ALA A 177 1.79 -29.56 -84.85
C ALA A 177 1.68 -28.45 -85.91
N SER A 178 2.41 -27.34 -85.76
CA SER A 178 2.26 -26.15 -86.60
C SER A 178 3.31 -25.98 -87.69
N GLU A 179 4.44 -26.69 -87.60
CA GLU A 179 5.55 -26.55 -88.55
C GLU A 179 5.93 -27.90 -89.16
N ARG A 180 6.28 -28.91 -88.34
CA ARG A 180 6.87 -30.17 -88.85
C ARG A 180 5.88 -31.07 -89.58
N LEU A 181 4.71 -31.32 -89.00
CA LEU A 181 3.71 -32.19 -89.61
C LEU A 181 3.10 -31.59 -90.90
N PRO A 182 2.74 -30.29 -90.95
CA PRO A 182 2.31 -29.65 -92.19
C PRO A 182 3.39 -29.69 -93.28
N GLN A 183 4.65 -29.34 -92.95
CA GLN A 183 5.75 -29.39 -93.90
C GLN A 183 5.96 -30.79 -94.48
N LEU A 184 5.90 -31.83 -93.64
CA LEU A 184 6.00 -33.21 -94.09
C LEU A 184 4.81 -33.61 -94.99
N ARG A 185 3.59 -33.22 -94.63
CA ARG A 185 2.38 -33.48 -95.43
C ARG A 185 2.48 -32.85 -96.81
N ASP A 186 2.84 -31.56 -96.88
CA ASP A 186 2.95 -30.83 -98.14
C ASP A 186 3.99 -31.48 -99.07
N LEU A 187 5.16 -31.85 -98.54
CA LEU A 187 6.18 -32.54 -99.32
C LEU A 187 5.73 -33.92 -99.79
N LEU A 188 5.08 -34.70 -98.92
CA LEU A 188 4.54 -36.01 -99.27
C LEU A 188 3.44 -35.91 -100.33
N ALA A 189 2.56 -34.93 -100.25
CA ALA A 189 1.53 -34.70 -101.26
C ALA A 189 2.15 -34.31 -102.60
N GLN A 190 3.15 -33.42 -102.62
CA GLN A 190 3.86 -33.06 -103.84
C GLN A 190 4.60 -34.25 -104.47
N VAL A 191 5.21 -35.13 -103.67
CA VAL A 191 5.82 -36.37 -104.14
C VAL A 191 4.78 -37.37 -104.63
N ARG A 192 3.69 -37.58 -103.88
CA ARG A 192 2.56 -38.44 -104.25
C ARG A 192 1.99 -38.04 -105.60
N ASP A 193 1.67 -36.75 -105.77
CA ASP A 193 1.03 -36.22 -106.97
C ASP A 193 1.96 -36.35 -108.18
N ARG A 194 3.25 -36.03 -108.02
CA ARG A 194 4.25 -36.16 -109.09
C ARG A 194 4.52 -37.63 -109.45
N ALA A 195 4.68 -38.50 -108.45
CA ALA A 195 4.91 -39.92 -108.66
C ALA A 195 3.70 -40.60 -109.31
N ALA A 196 2.47 -40.24 -108.92
CA ALA A 196 1.24 -40.72 -109.54
C ALA A 196 1.15 -40.30 -111.02
N THR A 197 1.50 -39.04 -111.31
CA THR A 197 1.54 -38.52 -112.70
C THR A 197 2.58 -39.27 -113.55
N ILE A 198 3.77 -39.55 -112.98
CA ILE A 198 4.80 -40.37 -113.66
C ILE A 198 4.29 -41.79 -113.91
N ALA A 199 3.56 -42.37 -112.96
CA ALA A 199 2.98 -43.71 -113.07
C ALA A 199 1.88 -43.82 -114.14
N ASP A 200 1.00 -42.83 -114.24
CA ASP A 200 -0.11 -42.84 -115.21
C ASP A 200 0.35 -42.61 -116.65
N PHE A 201 1.26 -41.66 -116.88
CA PHE A 201 1.58 -41.21 -118.23
C PHE A 201 2.91 -41.72 -118.78
N GLY A 202 3.74 -42.38 -117.96
CA GLY A 202 5.06 -42.85 -118.38
C GLY A 202 5.91 -41.71 -119.00
N LEU A 203 5.72 -40.48 -118.54
CA LEU A 203 6.42 -39.30 -119.05
C LEU A 203 7.84 -39.25 -118.47
N PHE A 204 8.73 -40.05 -119.04
CA PHE A 204 10.15 -40.11 -118.70
C PHE A 204 10.95 -38.99 -119.40
N GLN A 205 10.98 -37.79 -118.79
CA GLN A 205 11.97 -36.77 -119.12
C GLN A 205 13.01 -36.68 -117.99
N ALA A 206 14.29 -36.44 -118.31
CA ALA A 206 15.38 -36.34 -117.32
C ALA A 206 15.09 -35.32 -116.19
N GLN A 207 14.32 -34.27 -116.51
CA GLN A 207 13.89 -33.24 -115.58
C GLN A 207 12.83 -33.72 -114.56
N GLY A 208 12.01 -34.72 -114.90
CA GLY A 208 11.02 -35.30 -113.99
C GLY A 208 11.65 -36.18 -112.90
N TYR A 209 12.69 -36.94 -113.27
CA TYR A 209 13.47 -37.76 -112.34
C TYR A 209 14.24 -36.93 -111.32
N SER A 210 14.94 -35.89 -111.78
CA SER A 210 15.69 -35.01 -110.88
C SER A 210 14.77 -34.24 -109.93
N ALA A 211 13.60 -33.79 -110.40
CA ALA A 211 12.62 -33.10 -109.57
C ALA A 211 11.97 -34.03 -108.52
N LEU A 212 11.62 -35.28 -108.88
CA LEU A 212 11.12 -36.26 -107.91
C LEU A 212 12.21 -36.64 -106.90
N ARG A 213 13.45 -36.87 -107.36
CA ARG A 213 14.58 -37.22 -106.50
C ARG A 213 14.86 -36.12 -105.47
N PHE A 214 14.95 -34.88 -105.93
CA PHE A 214 15.18 -33.72 -105.07
C PHE A 214 14.12 -33.61 -103.96
N ARG A 215 12.86 -33.90 -104.26
CA ARG A 215 11.77 -33.87 -103.28
C ARG A 215 11.83 -35.04 -102.29
N LEU A 216 12.21 -36.24 -102.75
CA LEU A 216 12.47 -37.38 -101.87
C LEU A 216 13.65 -37.10 -100.91
N ASP A 217 14.72 -36.47 -101.40
CA ASP A 217 15.84 -36.01 -100.56
C ASP A 217 15.36 -34.99 -99.50
N LEU A 218 14.45 -34.07 -99.88
CA LEU A 218 13.87 -33.10 -98.94
C LEU A 218 12.95 -33.75 -97.90
N ILE A 219 12.20 -34.80 -98.27
CA ILE A 219 11.42 -35.60 -97.30
C ILE A 219 12.37 -36.27 -96.31
N ASN A 220 13.45 -36.91 -96.77
CA ASN A 220 14.44 -37.55 -95.89
C ASN A 220 15.05 -36.56 -94.90
N ALA A 221 15.42 -35.35 -95.35
CA ALA A 221 15.91 -34.30 -94.46
C ALA A 221 14.84 -33.88 -93.42
N THR A 222 13.59 -33.74 -93.85
CA THR A 222 12.46 -33.39 -92.95
C THR A 222 12.18 -34.50 -91.93
N LEU A 223 12.31 -35.77 -92.32
CA LEU A 223 12.17 -36.92 -91.41
C LEU A 223 13.29 -36.95 -90.37
N GLN A 224 14.53 -36.65 -90.75
CA GLN A 224 15.65 -36.55 -89.80
C GLN A 224 15.45 -35.41 -88.79
N GLU A 225 14.97 -34.25 -89.24
CA GLU A 225 14.65 -33.14 -88.33
C GLU A 225 13.48 -33.50 -87.40
N LEU A 226 12.45 -34.17 -87.92
CA LEU A 226 11.33 -34.66 -87.13
C LEU A 226 11.78 -35.66 -86.06
N GLU A 227 12.66 -36.62 -86.41
CA GLU A 227 13.25 -37.57 -85.46
C GLU A 227 14.06 -36.88 -84.35
N ALA A 228 14.84 -35.86 -84.71
CA ALA A 228 15.60 -35.07 -83.75
C ALA A 228 14.70 -34.28 -82.79
N ASP A 229 13.67 -33.60 -83.31
CA ASP A 229 12.70 -32.85 -82.49
C ASP A 229 11.90 -33.78 -81.56
N LEU A 230 11.51 -34.97 -82.04
CA LEU A 230 10.85 -35.99 -81.23
C LEU A 230 11.75 -36.56 -80.14
N THR A 231 13.04 -36.78 -80.44
CA THR A 231 14.02 -37.23 -79.46
C THR A 231 14.17 -36.20 -78.33
N LEU A 232 14.31 -34.92 -78.68
CA LEU A 232 14.37 -33.83 -77.72
C LEU A 232 13.08 -33.72 -76.89
N LEU A 233 11.90 -33.82 -77.54
CA LEU A 233 10.61 -33.82 -76.84
C LEU A 233 10.55 -34.92 -75.77
N TYR A 234 11.01 -36.13 -76.10
CA TYR A 234 11.00 -37.26 -75.17
C TYR A 234 12.06 -37.19 -74.08
N GLU A 235 13.22 -36.58 -74.34
CA GLU A 235 14.21 -36.31 -73.30
C GLU A 235 13.73 -35.26 -72.30
N MET A 236 13.12 -34.18 -72.81
CA MET A 236 12.65 -33.06 -71.98
C MET A 236 11.34 -33.38 -71.25
N ALA A 237 10.48 -34.19 -71.86
CA ALA A 237 9.21 -34.62 -71.29
C ALA A 237 8.94 -36.10 -71.60
N PRO A 238 9.52 -37.02 -70.79
CA PRO A 238 9.42 -38.47 -71.01
C PRO A 238 8.00 -39.03 -71.07
N ALA A 239 7.03 -38.34 -70.45
CA ALA A 239 5.62 -38.73 -70.47
C ALA A 239 5.03 -38.79 -71.89
N TYR A 240 5.50 -37.92 -72.81
CA TYR A 240 5.00 -37.93 -74.19
C TYR A 240 5.43 -39.17 -74.96
N ARG A 241 6.50 -39.86 -74.54
CA ARG A 241 6.93 -41.11 -75.20
C ARG A 241 5.89 -42.21 -75.06
N SER A 242 5.27 -42.34 -73.88
CA SER A 242 4.21 -43.34 -73.66
C SER A 242 2.92 -43.04 -74.39
N GLU A 243 2.68 -41.77 -74.75
CA GLU A 243 1.42 -41.35 -75.34
C GLU A 243 1.51 -41.24 -76.87
N LEU A 244 2.54 -40.57 -77.39
CA LEU A 244 2.73 -40.31 -78.81
C LEU A 244 3.64 -41.35 -79.50
N GLY A 245 4.49 -42.05 -78.72
CA GLY A 245 5.59 -42.85 -79.26
C GLY A 245 5.17 -43.91 -80.28
N GLN A 246 4.05 -44.57 -80.06
CA GLN A 246 3.54 -45.57 -81.01
C GLN A 246 3.17 -44.94 -82.36
N GLN A 247 2.52 -43.77 -82.36
CA GLN A 247 2.08 -43.11 -83.59
C GLN A 247 3.24 -42.43 -84.31
N THR A 248 4.18 -41.84 -83.58
CA THR A 248 5.39 -41.25 -84.17
C THR A 248 6.28 -42.31 -84.80
N ASP A 249 6.51 -43.44 -84.12
CA ASP A 249 7.33 -44.52 -84.66
C ASP A 249 6.68 -45.13 -85.90
N ALA A 250 5.35 -45.32 -85.87
CA ALA A 250 4.60 -45.82 -87.02
C ALA A 250 4.66 -44.85 -88.21
N LEU A 251 4.51 -43.54 -87.98
CA LEU A 251 4.61 -42.52 -89.04
C LEU A 251 6.02 -42.52 -89.66
N LEU A 252 7.07 -42.47 -88.83
CA LEU A 252 8.46 -42.46 -89.31
C LEU A 252 8.78 -43.74 -90.09
N GLN A 253 8.40 -44.90 -89.57
CA GLN A 253 8.60 -46.18 -90.24
C GLN A 253 7.87 -46.24 -91.59
N GLN A 254 6.61 -45.83 -91.64
CA GLN A 254 5.83 -45.79 -92.87
C GLN A 254 6.42 -44.80 -93.87
N ALA A 255 6.88 -43.63 -93.43
CA ALA A 255 7.42 -42.60 -94.29
C ALA A 255 8.75 -43.05 -94.93
N HIS A 256 9.68 -43.60 -94.13
CA HIS A 256 10.92 -44.18 -94.64
C HIS A 256 10.64 -45.32 -95.62
N GLN A 257 9.75 -46.26 -95.26
CA GLN A 257 9.37 -47.36 -96.15
C GLN A 257 8.72 -46.85 -97.45
N GLY A 258 7.94 -45.78 -97.37
CA GLY A 258 7.30 -45.15 -98.53
C GLY A 258 8.32 -44.52 -99.47
N VAL A 259 9.27 -43.74 -98.92
CA VAL A 259 10.40 -43.18 -99.68
C VAL A 259 11.21 -44.29 -100.35
N ASP A 260 11.63 -45.32 -99.59
CA ASP A 260 12.37 -46.47 -100.12
C ASP A 260 11.60 -47.18 -101.25
N THR A 261 10.28 -47.31 -101.12
CA THR A 261 9.44 -47.96 -102.13
C THR A 261 9.39 -47.13 -103.41
N LEU A 262 9.23 -45.82 -103.31
CA LEU A 262 9.24 -44.91 -104.46
C LEU A 262 10.62 -44.90 -105.15
N GLU A 263 11.71 -44.82 -104.38
CA GLU A 263 13.07 -44.88 -104.90
C GLU A 263 13.33 -46.21 -105.64
N ASN A 264 13.04 -47.34 -105.00
CA ASN A 264 13.35 -48.65 -105.57
C ASN A 264 12.44 -49.09 -106.71
N LYS A 265 11.14 -48.74 -106.68
CA LYS A 265 10.17 -49.23 -107.68
C LYS A 265 9.81 -48.22 -108.76
N MET A 266 10.22 -46.96 -108.63
CA MET A 266 10.02 -45.96 -109.69
C MET A 266 11.32 -45.38 -110.22
N MET A 267 12.39 -45.37 -109.41
CA MET A 267 13.63 -44.70 -109.80
C MET A 267 14.75 -45.67 -110.19
N LYS A 268 14.89 -46.77 -109.44
CA LYS A 268 15.89 -47.80 -109.70
C LYS A 268 15.66 -48.44 -111.08
N ASP A 269 16.75 -48.59 -111.83
CA ASP A 269 16.78 -49.13 -113.19
C ASP A 269 15.93 -48.36 -114.23
N GLN A 270 15.49 -47.13 -113.91
CA GLN A 270 14.64 -46.28 -114.77
C GLN A 270 13.37 -46.99 -115.26
N GLN A 271 12.78 -47.85 -114.42
CA GLN A 271 11.51 -48.51 -114.72
C GLN A 271 10.47 -48.16 -113.66
N VAL A 272 9.29 -47.73 -114.11
CA VAL A 272 8.13 -47.49 -113.25
C VAL A 272 7.40 -48.82 -113.07
N GLN A 273 7.52 -49.39 -111.87
CA GLN A 273 6.90 -50.65 -111.48
C GLN A 273 5.67 -50.47 -110.59
N LEU A 274 5.38 -49.23 -110.17
CA LEU A 274 4.19 -48.89 -109.41
C LEU A 274 3.12 -48.29 -110.31
N SER A 275 1.87 -48.69 -110.10
CA SER A 275 0.70 -48.03 -110.68
C SER A 275 0.38 -46.73 -109.92
N SER A 276 -0.30 -45.77 -110.58
CA SER A 276 -0.77 -44.56 -109.88
C SER A 276 -1.64 -44.90 -108.68
N LYS A 277 -2.44 -45.97 -108.74
CA LYS A 277 -3.28 -46.41 -107.63
C LYS A 277 -2.45 -46.83 -106.41
N GLU A 278 -1.32 -47.50 -106.62
CA GLU A 278 -0.41 -47.91 -105.53
C GLU A 278 0.32 -46.71 -104.93
N VAL A 279 0.74 -45.74 -105.75
CA VAL A 279 1.37 -44.50 -105.28
C VAL A 279 0.39 -43.65 -104.47
N LEU A 280 -0.85 -43.51 -104.95
CA LEU A 280 -1.90 -42.78 -104.23
C LEU A 280 -2.23 -43.48 -102.90
N ALA A 281 -2.38 -44.81 -102.89
CA ALA A 281 -2.62 -45.56 -101.65
C ALA A 281 -1.50 -45.41 -100.61
N LEU A 282 -0.24 -45.36 -101.05
CA LEU A 282 0.91 -45.11 -100.18
C LEU A 282 0.85 -43.70 -99.58
N GLY A 283 0.60 -42.68 -100.41
CA GLY A 283 0.50 -41.29 -99.95
C GLY A 283 -0.70 -41.04 -99.04
N ASP A 284 -1.85 -41.64 -99.33
CA ASP A 284 -3.06 -41.53 -98.51
C ASP A 284 -2.88 -42.23 -97.15
N GLY A 285 -2.14 -43.34 -97.10
CA GLY A 285 -1.76 -43.99 -95.85
C GLY A 285 -0.89 -43.09 -94.96
N LEU A 286 0.10 -42.40 -95.56
CA LEU A 286 0.96 -41.46 -94.84
C LEU A 286 0.21 -40.20 -94.40
N ASP A 287 -0.66 -39.66 -95.24
CA ASP A 287 -1.51 -38.52 -94.87
C ASP A 287 -2.47 -38.87 -93.72
N ALA A 288 -3.03 -40.08 -93.71
CA ALA A 288 -3.84 -40.58 -92.60
C ALA A 288 -3.01 -40.69 -91.31
N ALA A 289 -1.77 -41.17 -91.39
CA ALA A 289 -0.87 -41.25 -90.24
C ALA A 289 -0.49 -39.86 -89.69
N ILE A 290 -0.20 -38.89 -90.56
CA ILE A 290 0.06 -37.50 -90.15
C ILE A 290 -1.17 -36.87 -89.50
N THR A 291 -2.36 -37.11 -90.07
CA THR A 291 -3.62 -36.60 -89.54
C THR A 291 -3.92 -37.19 -88.15
N ALA A 292 -3.69 -38.48 -87.97
CA ALA A 292 -3.86 -39.15 -86.67
C ALA A 292 -2.90 -38.55 -85.62
N LEU A 293 -1.61 -38.42 -85.97
CA LEU A 293 -0.60 -37.86 -85.06
C LEU A 293 -0.89 -36.39 -84.72
N ALA A 294 -1.23 -35.56 -85.71
CA ALA A 294 -1.61 -34.17 -85.47
C ALA A 294 -2.83 -34.05 -84.54
N GLY A 295 -3.82 -34.93 -84.71
CA GLY A 295 -4.98 -35.03 -83.81
C GLY A 295 -4.58 -35.39 -82.38
N GLN A 296 -3.67 -36.36 -82.22
CA GLN A 296 -3.19 -36.81 -80.91
C GLN A 296 -2.34 -35.74 -80.20
N VAL A 297 -1.42 -35.10 -80.93
CA VAL A 297 -0.61 -33.99 -80.43
C VAL A 297 -1.52 -32.86 -79.95
N ARG A 298 -2.52 -32.46 -80.74
CA ARG A 298 -3.50 -31.44 -80.34
C ARG A 298 -4.25 -31.82 -79.07
N GLN A 299 -4.82 -33.03 -79.01
CA GLN A 299 -5.59 -33.48 -77.84
C GLN A 299 -4.73 -33.47 -76.57
N ARG A 300 -3.47 -33.88 -76.69
CA ARG A 300 -2.56 -33.90 -75.54
C ARG A 300 -2.14 -32.49 -75.11
N LEU A 301 -1.89 -31.60 -76.07
CA LEU A 301 -1.61 -30.19 -75.85
C LEU A 301 -2.77 -29.47 -75.12
N GLU A 302 -4.02 -29.73 -75.51
CA GLU A 302 -5.21 -29.23 -74.80
C GLU A 302 -5.28 -29.76 -73.37
N ALA A 303 -5.00 -31.06 -73.16
CA ALA A 303 -5.01 -31.67 -71.84
C ALA A 303 -3.98 -31.05 -70.89
N ASP A 304 -2.75 -30.77 -71.37
CA ASP A 304 -1.71 -30.12 -70.56
C ASP A 304 -2.09 -28.70 -70.16
N LEU A 305 -2.63 -27.91 -71.08
CA LEU A 305 -3.06 -26.54 -70.79
C LEU A 305 -4.23 -26.52 -69.79
N HIS A 306 -5.19 -27.45 -69.91
CA HIS A 306 -6.25 -27.63 -68.93
C HIS A 306 -5.72 -28.06 -67.55
N GLN A 307 -4.77 -28.99 -67.51
CA GLN A 307 -4.12 -29.41 -66.26
C GLN A 307 -3.38 -28.25 -65.60
N ARG A 308 -2.66 -27.44 -66.38
CA ARG A 308 -1.94 -26.26 -65.89
C ARG A 308 -2.89 -25.20 -65.32
N MET A 309 -4.00 -24.94 -66.02
CA MET A 309 -5.05 -24.02 -65.54
C MET A 309 -5.67 -24.49 -64.22
N THR A 310 -6.00 -25.78 -64.09
CA THR A 310 -6.58 -26.33 -62.85
C THR A 310 -5.58 -26.37 -61.71
N ALA A 311 -4.30 -26.65 -61.99
CA ALA A 311 -3.22 -26.55 -61.01
C ALA A 311 -3.08 -25.11 -60.50
N ASN A 312 -3.03 -24.11 -61.40
CA ASN A 312 -2.97 -22.69 -61.02
C ASN A 312 -4.18 -22.26 -60.18
N GLN A 313 -5.38 -22.73 -60.54
CA GLN A 313 -6.60 -22.45 -59.76
C GLN A 313 -6.59 -23.12 -58.38
N ARG A 314 -6.01 -24.32 -58.26
CA ARG A 314 -5.83 -25.00 -56.98
C ARG A 314 -4.80 -24.27 -56.10
N HIS A 315 -3.67 -23.88 -56.68
CA HIS A 315 -2.63 -23.11 -56.00
C HIS A 315 -3.16 -21.78 -55.46
N PHE A 316 -4.03 -21.09 -56.20
CA PHE A 316 -4.74 -19.91 -55.73
C PHE A 316 -5.44 -20.16 -54.39
N TRP A 317 -6.32 -21.17 -54.32
CA TRP A 317 -7.07 -21.47 -53.10
C TRP A 317 -6.18 -21.91 -51.93
N TRP A 318 -5.11 -22.66 -52.19
CA TRP A 318 -4.15 -23.08 -51.16
C TRP A 318 -3.39 -21.94 -50.52
N VAL A 319 -3.14 -20.85 -51.23
CA VAL A 319 -2.46 -19.69 -50.64
C VAL A 319 -3.46 -18.72 -50.01
N THR A 320 -4.59 -18.45 -50.68
CA THR A 320 -5.52 -17.42 -50.19
C THR A 320 -6.24 -17.83 -48.92
N GLY A 321 -6.62 -19.10 -48.77
CA GLY A 321 -7.39 -19.59 -47.62
C GLY A 321 -6.64 -19.49 -46.27
N PRO A 322 -5.41 -20.03 -46.15
CA PRO A 322 -4.63 -19.91 -44.93
C PRO A 322 -4.29 -18.45 -44.58
N LEU A 323 -4.01 -17.61 -45.58
CA LEU A 323 -3.65 -16.21 -45.35
C LEU A 323 -4.83 -15.41 -44.77
N THR A 324 -6.06 -15.61 -45.28
CA THR A 324 -7.26 -14.99 -44.71
C THR A 324 -7.59 -15.54 -43.32
N ALA A 325 -7.39 -16.82 -43.06
CA ALA A 325 -7.58 -17.39 -41.72
C ALA A 325 -6.62 -16.76 -40.68
N ILE A 326 -5.33 -16.65 -41.01
CA ILE A 326 -4.32 -16.00 -40.15
C ILE A 326 -4.71 -14.54 -39.88
N LEU A 327 -5.16 -13.81 -40.91
CA LEU A 327 -5.61 -12.43 -40.79
C LEU A 327 -6.80 -12.29 -39.82
N LEU A 328 -7.80 -13.17 -39.92
CA LEU A 328 -8.98 -13.16 -39.05
C LEU A 328 -8.61 -13.48 -37.59
N VAL A 329 -7.73 -14.47 -37.37
CA VAL A 329 -7.23 -14.80 -36.02
C VAL A 329 -6.46 -13.63 -35.42
N TYR A 330 -5.59 -12.97 -36.20
CA TYR A 330 -4.87 -11.79 -35.75
C TYR A 330 -5.82 -10.65 -35.32
N LEU A 331 -6.82 -10.34 -36.15
CA LEU A 331 -7.82 -9.31 -35.84
C LEU A 331 -8.63 -9.67 -34.60
N TYR A 332 -9.07 -10.92 -34.47
CA TYR A 332 -9.80 -11.42 -33.30
C TYR A 332 -8.98 -11.23 -32.01
N LEU A 333 -7.71 -11.64 -32.01
CA LEU A 333 -6.82 -11.50 -30.85
C LEU A 333 -6.55 -10.03 -30.50
N MET A 334 -6.33 -9.16 -31.49
CA MET A 334 -6.10 -7.73 -31.25
C MET A 334 -7.35 -7.02 -30.70
N ILE A 335 -8.54 -7.33 -31.22
CA ILE A 335 -9.79 -6.78 -30.71
C ILE A 335 -10.07 -7.29 -29.29
N GLY A 336 -9.87 -8.59 -29.05
CA GLY A 336 -10.04 -9.19 -27.72
C GLY A 336 -9.11 -8.56 -26.68
N ALA A 337 -7.83 -8.40 -27.01
CA ALA A 337 -6.85 -7.74 -26.14
C ALA A 337 -7.22 -6.28 -25.85
N TYR A 338 -7.67 -5.53 -26.85
CA TYR A 338 -8.13 -4.15 -26.67
C TYR A 338 -9.36 -4.04 -25.74
N LEU A 339 -10.36 -4.91 -25.91
CA LEU A 339 -11.56 -4.92 -25.08
C LEU A 339 -11.24 -5.30 -23.62
N SER A 340 -10.39 -6.31 -23.41
CA SER A 340 -9.92 -6.71 -22.08
C SER A 340 -9.23 -5.56 -21.35
N LEU A 341 -8.26 -4.91 -22.02
CA LEU A 341 -7.49 -3.80 -21.46
C LEU A 341 -8.38 -2.59 -21.13
N ARG A 342 -9.31 -2.25 -22.02
CA ARG A 342 -10.27 -1.14 -21.80
C ARG A 342 -11.19 -1.42 -20.61
N GLY A 343 -11.69 -2.64 -20.48
CA GLY A 343 -12.59 -3.03 -19.38
C GLY A 343 -11.92 -2.94 -18.02
N THR A 344 -10.72 -3.51 -17.88
CA THR A 344 -9.99 -3.50 -16.60
C THR A 344 -9.54 -2.10 -16.20
N VAL A 345 -8.93 -1.32 -17.12
CA VAL A 345 -8.53 0.07 -16.83
C VAL A 345 -9.74 0.95 -16.51
N GLY A 346 -10.88 0.73 -17.19
CA GLY A 346 -12.14 1.43 -16.90
C GLY A 346 -12.64 1.19 -15.47
N ARG A 347 -12.64 -0.07 -15.02
CA ARG A 347 -13.03 -0.44 -13.64
C ARG A 347 -12.13 0.18 -12.58
N VAL A 348 -10.81 0.13 -12.76
CA VAL A 348 -9.87 0.78 -11.82
C VAL A 348 -10.13 2.28 -11.75
N ARG A 349 -10.36 2.94 -12.90
CA ARG A 349 -10.67 4.38 -12.94
C ARG A 349 -11.99 4.71 -12.25
N GLU A 350 -13.02 3.90 -12.43
CA GLU A 350 -14.32 4.11 -11.78
C GLU A 350 -14.19 4.03 -10.25
N ILE A 351 -13.54 2.99 -9.74
CA ILE A 351 -13.33 2.84 -8.30
C ILE A 351 -12.43 3.95 -7.77
N ALA A 352 -11.37 4.34 -8.48
CA ALA A 352 -10.55 5.50 -8.10
C ALA A 352 -11.36 6.81 -8.02
N ALA A 353 -12.34 7.01 -8.91
CA ALA A 353 -13.23 8.17 -8.84
C ALA A 353 -14.16 8.11 -7.62
N ARG A 354 -14.63 6.92 -7.23
CA ARG A 354 -15.42 6.72 -6.01
C ARG A 354 -14.62 6.95 -4.73
N VAL A 355 -13.36 6.51 -4.70
CA VAL A 355 -12.42 6.79 -3.58
C VAL A 355 -12.20 8.30 -3.43
N ASN A 356 -12.07 9.05 -4.53
CA ASN A 356 -12.02 10.51 -4.50
C ASN A 356 -13.31 11.14 -3.95
N ALA A 357 -14.45 10.47 -4.14
CA ALA A 357 -15.74 10.83 -3.52
C ALA A 357 -15.90 10.24 -2.10
N GLN A 358 -14.80 9.79 -1.48
CA GLN A 358 -14.73 9.25 -0.12
C GLN A 358 -15.47 7.92 0.08
N ASP A 359 -15.79 7.19 -0.99
CA ASP A 359 -16.38 5.85 -0.92
C ASP A 359 -15.29 4.77 -0.97
N LEU A 360 -15.05 4.15 0.19
CA LEU A 360 -14.12 3.05 0.42
C LEU A 360 -14.83 1.68 0.51
N SER A 361 -16.14 1.63 0.31
CA SER A 361 -16.95 0.41 0.48
C SER A 361 -16.82 -0.58 -0.67
N GLN A 362 -16.40 -0.08 -1.83
CA GLN A 362 -16.36 -0.85 -3.07
C GLN A 362 -15.01 -1.55 -3.25
N GLN A 363 -15.02 -2.65 -3.99
CA GLN A 363 -13.82 -3.39 -4.38
C GLN A 363 -13.76 -3.49 -5.90
N ILE A 364 -12.54 -3.48 -6.43
CA ILE A 364 -12.31 -3.77 -7.85
C ILE A 364 -12.51 -5.27 -8.04
N GLU A 365 -13.45 -5.65 -8.89
CA GLU A 365 -13.61 -7.02 -9.33
C GLU A 365 -12.34 -7.50 -10.05
N ILE A 366 -11.70 -8.53 -9.52
CA ILE A 366 -10.45 -9.07 -10.08
C ILE A 366 -10.81 -10.01 -11.23
N VAL A 367 -10.48 -9.61 -12.45
CA VAL A 367 -10.67 -10.42 -13.66
C VAL A 367 -9.32 -10.68 -14.31
N GLY A 368 -9.00 -11.96 -14.52
CA GLY A 368 -7.74 -12.39 -15.13
C GLY A 368 -6.64 -12.73 -14.12
N GLN A 369 -5.44 -13.02 -14.63
CA GLN A 369 -4.25 -13.38 -13.84
C GLN A 369 -3.00 -12.59 -14.26
N ASP A 370 -3.17 -11.55 -15.06
CA ASP A 370 -2.08 -10.72 -15.60
C ASP A 370 -1.67 -9.59 -14.64
N GLU A 371 -0.78 -8.71 -15.11
CA GLU A 371 -0.29 -7.56 -14.35
C GLU A 371 -1.41 -6.59 -13.95
N LEU A 372 -2.50 -6.52 -14.72
CA LEU A 372 -3.65 -5.66 -14.37
C LEU A 372 -4.50 -6.29 -13.25
N ALA A 373 -4.62 -7.61 -13.24
CA ALA A 373 -5.22 -8.34 -12.12
C ALA A 373 -4.37 -8.21 -10.83
N ALA A 374 -3.04 -8.15 -10.95
CA ALA A 374 -2.16 -7.84 -9.81
C ALA A 374 -2.40 -6.43 -9.27
N ILE A 375 -2.45 -5.41 -10.14
CA ILE A 375 -2.76 -4.03 -9.74
C ILE A 375 -4.13 -3.95 -9.05
N SER A 376 -5.14 -4.65 -9.57
CA SER A 376 -6.48 -4.67 -8.96
C SER A 376 -6.47 -5.28 -7.55
N ARG A 377 -5.66 -6.33 -7.32
CA ARG A 377 -5.44 -6.93 -5.99
C ARG A 377 -4.76 -5.95 -5.03
N ASP A 378 -3.65 -5.35 -5.44
CA ASP A 378 -2.90 -4.41 -4.60
C ASP A 378 -3.75 -3.18 -4.24
N TYR A 379 -4.59 -2.73 -5.16
CA TYR A 379 -5.54 -1.64 -4.92
C TYR A 379 -6.62 -2.04 -3.91
N ASN A 380 -7.19 -3.24 -4.00
CA ASN A 380 -8.14 -3.75 -3.00
C ASN A 380 -7.52 -3.87 -1.60
N VAL A 381 -6.27 -4.32 -1.51
CA VAL A 381 -5.50 -4.35 -0.25
C VAL A 381 -5.39 -2.93 0.31
N THR A 382 -5.05 -1.95 -0.53
CA THR A 382 -4.96 -0.54 -0.15
C THR A 382 -6.29 -0.01 0.39
N LEU A 383 -7.41 -0.30 -0.29
CA LEU A 383 -8.76 0.08 0.16
C LEU A 383 -9.09 -0.54 1.52
N GLN A 384 -8.78 -1.83 1.71
CA GLN A 384 -9.02 -2.51 2.98
C GLN A 384 -8.16 -1.95 4.11
N THR A 385 -6.90 -1.59 3.84
CA THR A 385 -6.03 -0.89 4.80
C THR A 385 -6.59 0.48 5.17
N LEU A 386 -7.01 1.29 4.19
CA LEU A 386 -7.63 2.59 4.45
C LEU A 386 -8.92 2.46 5.26
N ARG A 387 -9.79 1.51 4.92
CA ARG A 387 -11.02 1.23 5.67
C ARG A 387 -10.72 0.86 7.12
N THR A 388 -9.74 -0.03 7.34
CA THR A 388 -9.33 -0.44 8.69
C THR A 388 -8.75 0.73 9.49
N LEU A 389 -7.96 1.60 8.85
CA LEU A 389 -7.45 2.81 9.48
C LEU A 389 -8.59 3.76 9.89
N MET A 390 -9.56 4.01 9.02
CA MET A 390 -10.72 4.85 9.33
C MET A 390 -11.57 4.29 10.47
N LEU A 391 -11.78 2.97 10.50
CA LEU A 391 -12.47 2.30 11.62
C LEU A 391 -11.71 2.47 12.94
N ARG A 392 -10.39 2.29 12.94
CA ARG A 392 -9.54 2.50 14.13
C ARG A 392 -9.54 3.95 14.59
N VAL A 393 -9.51 4.92 13.67
CA VAL A 393 -9.62 6.34 14.01
C VAL A 393 -10.97 6.65 14.65
N ARG A 394 -12.06 6.05 14.15
CA ARG A 394 -13.40 6.17 14.75
C ARG A 394 -13.45 5.58 16.16
N GLU A 395 -12.92 4.38 16.37
CA GLU A 395 -12.88 3.73 17.69
C GLU A 395 -12.01 4.52 18.69
N ASN A 396 -10.81 4.93 18.28
CA ASN A 396 -9.93 5.74 19.12
C ASN A 396 -10.55 7.10 19.44
N GLY A 397 -11.29 7.71 18.51
CA GLY A 397 -12.03 8.94 18.75
C GLY A 397 -13.06 8.80 19.87
N VAL A 398 -13.79 7.68 19.95
CA VAL A 398 -14.71 7.41 21.07
C VAL A 398 -13.96 7.34 22.40
N SER A 399 -12.84 6.62 22.45
CA SER A 399 -12.04 6.49 23.67
C SER A 399 -11.43 7.83 24.13
N VAL A 400 -11.04 8.70 23.20
CA VAL A 400 -10.57 10.07 23.50
C VAL A 400 -11.69 10.94 24.08
N VAL A 401 -12.91 10.85 23.55
CA VAL A 401 -14.08 11.56 24.10
C VAL A 401 -14.41 11.08 25.51
N GLU A 402 -14.41 9.77 25.75
CA GLU A 402 -14.60 9.20 27.09
C GLU A 402 -13.53 9.70 28.07
N SER A 403 -12.26 9.68 27.66
CA SER A 403 -11.13 10.17 28.47
C SER A 403 -11.25 11.67 28.76
N ALA A 404 -11.64 12.49 27.78
CA ALA A 404 -11.85 13.92 27.98
C ALA A 404 -13.03 14.20 28.94
N THR A 405 -14.09 13.41 28.85
CA THR A 405 -15.24 13.49 29.76
C THR A 405 -14.84 13.11 31.18
N GLU A 406 -14.01 12.08 31.34
CA GLU A 406 -13.48 11.68 32.64
C GLU A 406 -12.56 12.77 33.23
N ILE A 407 -11.72 13.40 32.41
CA ILE A 407 -10.90 14.55 32.84
C ILE A 407 -11.78 15.69 33.31
N ASP A 408 -12.80 16.11 32.55
CA ASP A 408 -13.72 17.19 32.96
C ASP A 408 -14.42 16.87 34.30
N ALA A 409 -14.88 15.63 34.48
CA ALA A 409 -15.51 15.19 35.73
C ALA A 409 -14.53 15.20 36.93
N ARG A 410 -13.31 14.66 36.76
CA ARG A 410 -12.27 14.65 37.81
C ARG A 410 -11.80 16.05 38.16
N THR A 411 -11.70 16.92 37.16
CA THR A 411 -11.35 18.32 37.33
C THR A 411 -12.45 19.07 38.09
N CYS A 412 -13.73 18.86 37.73
CA CYS A 412 -14.86 19.45 38.46
C CYS A 412 -14.84 19.02 39.94
N ARG A 413 -14.57 17.74 40.22
CA ARG A 413 -14.43 17.26 41.60
C ARG A 413 -13.23 17.89 42.31
N SER A 414 -12.11 18.09 41.61
CA SER A 414 -10.94 18.76 42.18
C SER A 414 -11.24 20.21 42.56
N GLN A 415 -12.00 20.93 41.73
CA GLN A 415 -12.43 22.30 42.04
C GLN A 415 -13.27 22.37 43.31
N GLU A 416 -14.18 21.42 43.52
CA GLU A 416 -14.99 21.32 44.73
C GLU A 416 -14.12 21.05 45.97
N VAL A 417 -13.19 20.10 45.88
CA VAL A 417 -12.27 19.78 46.99
C VAL A 417 -11.36 20.97 47.32
N ILE A 418 -10.86 21.70 46.31
CA ILE A 418 -10.04 22.89 46.51
C ILE A 418 -10.85 24.00 47.20
N ALA A 419 -12.11 24.18 46.83
CA ALA A 419 -13.00 25.16 47.46
C ALA A 419 -13.26 24.81 48.94
N ASP A 420 -13.52 23.54 49.25
CA ASP A 420 -13.65 23.06 50.62
C ASP A 420 -12.36 23.31 51.42
N GLN A 421 -11.20 23.00 50.84
CA GLN A 421 -9.91 23.21 51.48
C GLN A 421 -9.58 24.69 51.72
N GLN A 422 -10.00 25.60 50.83
CA GLN A 422 -9.89 27.04 51.07
C GLN A 422 -10.75 27.46 52.29
N GLY A 423 -11.96 26.91 52.40
CA GLY A 423 -12.83 27.12 53.56
C GLY A 423 -12.19 26.63 54.87
N GLU A 424 -11.65 25.41 54.88
CA GLU A 424 -10.92 24.86 56.03
C GLU A 424 -9.68 25.69 56.38
N THR A 425 -8.91 26.10 55.37
CA THR A 425 -7.71 26.94 55.56
C THR A 425 -8.06 28.29 56.19
N HIS A 426 -9.19 28.89 55.80
CA HIS A 426 -9.70 30.12 56.41
C HIS A 426 -10.09 29.94 57.88
N GLN A 427 -10.70 28.81 58.22
CA GLN A 427 -11.02 28.47 59.62
C GLN A 427 -9.74 28.28 60.44
N VAL A 428 -8.75 27.56 59.92
CA VAL A 428 -7.44 27.39 60.58
C VAL A 428 -6.74 28.74 60.77
N ALA A 429 -6.75 29.60 59.75
CA ALA A 429 -6.18 30.95 59.85
C ALA A 429 -6.83 31.76 60.99
N THR A 430 -8.15 31.63 61.16
CA THR A 430 -8.89 32.29 62.25
C THR A 430 -8.50 31.71 63.61
N ALA A 431 -8.45 30.38 63.74
CA ALA A 431 -8.04 29.70 64.97
C ALA A 431 -6.58 30.05 65.36
N ILE A 432 -5.69 30.22 64.39
CA ILE A 432 -4.30 30.62 64.63
C ILE A 432 -4.19 32.06 65.11
N LYS A 433 -5.02 32.98 64.60
CA LYS A 433 -5.11 34.34 65.13
C LYS A 433 -5.58 34.36 66.58
N GLU A 434 -6.57 33.54 66.93
CA GLU A 434 -7.03 33.40 68.32
C GLU A 434 -5.94 32.76 69.20
N LEU A 435 -5.21 31.75 68.71
CA LEU A 435 -4.07 31.15 69.41
C LEU A 435 -2.91 32.15 69.62
N ALA A 436 -2.63 33.02 68.66
CA ALA A 436 -1.64 34.08 68.80
C ALA A 436 -2.04 35.07 69.89
N ALA A 437 -3.31 35.51 69.91
CA ALA A 437 -3.84 36.39 70.94
C ALA A 437 -3.78 35.76 72.33
N THR A 438 -4.25 34.53 72.47
CA THR A 438 -4.20 33.80 73.76
C THR A 438 -2.79 33.53 74.25
N SER A 439 -1.83 33.22 73.37
CA SER A 439 -0.42 33.07 73.73
C SER A 439 0.17 34.39 74.24
N HIS A 440 -0.19 35.52 73.62
CA HIS A 440 0.20 36.86 74.09
C HIS A 440 -0.37 37.18 75.48
N ASP A 441 -1.65 36.91 75.70
CA ASP A 441 -2.31 37.11 77.00
C ASP A 441 -1.71 36.21 78.08
N MET A 442 -1.39 34.94 77.75
CA MET A 442 -0.71 34.02 78.65
C MET A 442 0.68 34.54 79.05
N ALA A 443 1.44 35.13 78.13
CA ALA A 443 2.74 35.72 78.44
C ALA A 443 2.60 36.85 79.47
N GLY A 444 1.61 37.73 79.28
CA GLY A 444 1.27 38.80 80.23
C GLY A 444 0.88 38.25 81.60
N ASN A 445 0.04 37.22 81.64
CA ASN A 445 -0.39 36.56 82.87
C ASN A 445 0.78 35.88 83.61
N ALA A 446 1.69 35.20 82.90
CA ALA A 446 2.87 34.59 83.50
C ALA A 446 3.82 35.64 84.12
N GLN A 447 4.02 36.77 83.41
CA GLN A 447 4.81 37.89 83.94
C GLN A 447 4.15 38.54 85.15
N GLN A 448 2.83 38.66 85.16
CA GLN A 448 2.08 39.16 86.32
C GLN A 448 2.17 38.20 87.51
N ALA A 449 1.98 36.89 87.29
CA ALA A 449 2.13 35.87 88.31
C ALA A 449 3.54 35.88 88.92
N ALA A 450 4.58 35.98 88.09
CA ALA A 450 5.97 36.08 88.56
C ALA A 450 6.19 37.29 89.48
N ARG A 451 5.63 38.46 89.13
CA ARG A 451 5.68 39.65 89.99
C ARG A 451 4.95 39.43 91.32
N MET A 452 3.74 38.88 91.30
CA MET A 452 2.98 38.60 92.52
C MET A 452 3.70 37.59 93.43
N THR A 453 4.35 36.57 92.86
CA THR A 453 5.16 35.62 93.62
C THR A 453 6.40 36.27 94.24
N GLN A 454 7.08 37.17 93.52
CA GLN A 454 8.20 37.95 94.06
C GLN A 454 7.77 38.88 95.22
N GLU A 455 6.61 39.53 95.09
CA GLU A 455 6.03 40.33 96.16
C GLU A 455 5.69 39.47 97.38
N ALA A 456 5.08 38.30 97.18
CA ALA A 456 4.79 37.35 98.25
C ALA A 456 6.06 36.88 98.97
N GLN A 457 7.14 36.58 98.23
CA GLN A 457 8.44 36.22 98.79
C GLN A 457 8.98 37.32 99.71
N ALA A 458 8.86 38.59 99.30
CA ALA A 458 9.30 39.73 100.10
C ALA A 458 8.47 39.88 101.40
N VAL A 459 7.14 39.71 101.31
CA VAL A 459 6.24 39.77 102.48
C VAL A 459 6.52 38.64 103.47
N VAL A 460 6.75 37.42 102.98
CA VAL A 460 7.09 36.26 103.81
C VAL A 460 8.43 36.48 104.53
N GLY A 461 9.45 36.97 103.81
CA GLY A 461 10.75 37.30 104.42
C GLY A 461 10.66 38.39 105.49
N GLN A 462 9.78 39.39 105.32
CA GLN A 462 9.49 40.37 106.37
C GLN A 462 8.80 39.72 107.58
N GLY A 463 7.89 38.77 107.36
CA GLY A 463 7.23 37.99 108.41
C GLY A 463 8.23 37.18 109.25
N GLU A 464 9.15 36.46 108.61
CA GLU A 464 10.24 35.73 109.28
C GLU A 464 11.06 36.66 110.19
N ALA A 465 11.46 37.83 109.69
CA ALA A 465 12.24 38.81 110.45
C ALA A 465 11.47 39.43 111.63
N VAL A 466 10.13 39.52 111.55
CA VAL A 466 9.29 39.95 112.68
C VAL A 466 9.23 38.85 113.74
N VAL A 467 8.99 37.59 113.35
CA VAL A 467 8.93 36.46 114.28
C VAL A 467 10.26 36.26 115.01
N GLU A 468 11.39 36.36 114.30
CA GLU A 468 12.71 36.27 114.93
C GLU A 468 12.92 37.35 116.00
N ARG A 469 12.49 38.59 115.73
CA ARG A 469 12.53 39.68 116.71
C ARG A 469 11.61 39.42 117.90
N THR A 470 10.43 38.86 117.66
CA THR A 470 9.48 38.47 118.72
C THR A 470 10.07 37.42 119.65
N ILE A 471 10.73 36.38 119.10
CA ILE A 471 11.42 35.35 119.91
C ILE A 471 12.48 36.01 120.82
N LYS A 472 13.32 36.90 120.26
CA LYS A 472 14.34 37.63 121.04
C LYS A 472 13.73 38.50 122.14
N ALA A 473 12.59 39.14 121.87
CA ALA A 473 11.89 39.97 122.85
C ALA A 473 11.28 39.14 123.99
N ILE A 474 10.64 38.01 123.69
CA ILE A 474 10.07 37.11 124.71
C ILE A 474 11.18 36.48 125.56
N ASP A 475 12.29 36.06 124.94
CA ASP A 475 13.46 35.55 125.66
C ASP A 475 14.06 36.60 126.62
N HIS A 476 14.12 37.86 126.19
CA HIS A 476 14.49 38.98 127.07
C HIS A 476 13.52 39.15 128.24
N ILE A 477 12.20 39.14 127.99
CA ILE A 477 11.18 39.25 129.05
C ILE A 477 11.35 38.10 130.05
N ASN A 478 11.54 36.88 129.59
CA ASN A 478 11.73 35.72 130.44
C ASN A 478 12.95 35.87 131.37
N ARG A 479 14.07 36.39 130.86
CA ARG A 479 15.26 36.70 131.68
C ARG A 479 14.96 37.73 132.77
N GLU A 480 14.24 38.81 132.45
CA GLU A 480 13.88 39.85 133.41
C GLU A 480 12.91 39.34 134.48
N VAL A 481 11.95 38.48 134.10
CA VAL A 481 11.03 37.82 135.03
C VAL A 481 11.80 36.93 136.02
N LEU A 482 12.74 36.11 135.53
CA LEU A 482 13.58 35.26 136.38
C LEU A 482 14.45 36.08 137.35
N ARG A 483 15.05 37.18 136.86
CA ARG A 483 15.81 38.11 137.70
C ARG A 483 14.95 38.76 138.79
N THR A 484 13.72 39.13 138.44
CA THR A 484 12.80 39.73 139.41
C THR A 484 12.34 38.71 140.44
N ALA A 485 12.11 37.46 140.03
CA ALA A 485 11.78 36.36 140.94
C ALA A 485 12.91 36.10 141.96
N GLU A 486 14.16 36.16 141.53
CA GLU A 486 15.32 36.05 142.42
C GLU A 486 15.36 37.19 143.45
N THR A 487 15.15 38.43 143.00
CA THR A 487 15.17 39.63 143.87
C THR A 487 14.06 39.57 144.93
N ILE A 488 12.85 39.14 144.55
CA ILE A 488 11.73 38.98 145.49
C ILE A 488 11.97 37.77 146.41
N GLY A 489 12.60 36.70 145.93
CA GLY A 489 13.02 35.58 146.77
C GLY A 489 14.00 36.02 147.86
N GLN A 490 14.95 36.91 147.54
CA GLN A 490 15.84 37.51 148.53
C GLN A 490 15.08 38.35 149.57
N LEU A 491 14.05 39.10 149.14
CA LEU A 491 13.19 39.86 150.06
C LEU A 491 12.42 38.94 151.02
N GLU A 492 11.90 37.82 150.54
CA GLU A 492 11.23 36.81 151.39
C GLU A 492 12.18 36.29 152.49
N GLN A 493 13.44 36.01 152.12
CA GLN A 493 14.48 35.58 153.04
C GLN A 493 14.83 36.67 154.07
N GLN A 494 14.95 37.94 153.65
CA GLN A 494 15.20 39.08 154.56
C GLN A 494 14.04 39.30 155.52
N CYS A 495 12.80 39.21 155.06
CA CYS A 495 11.61 39.28 155.91
C CYS A 495 11.58 38.14 156.93
N SER A 496 12.01 36.92 156.57
CA SER A 496 12.17 35.79 157.50
C SER A 496 13.17 36.07 158.62
N GLN A 497 14.32 36.66 158.27
CA GLN A 497 15.32 37.08 159.26
C GLN A 497 14.78 38.16 160.21
N ILE A 498 14.04 39.16 159.69
CA ILE A 498 13.41 40.20 160.51
C ILE A 498 12.38 39.58 161.46
N GLY A 499 11.54 38.64 161.00
CA GLY A 499 10.58 37.93 161.84
C GLY A 499 11.26 37.21 163.02
N GLY A 500 12.43 36.59 162.77
CA GLY A 500 13.25 35.99 163.83
C GLY A 500 13.71 37.00 164.88
N VAL A 501 14.19 38.18 164.46
CA VAL A 501 14.60 39.27 165.37
C VAL A 501 13.42 39.81 166.17
N ILE A 502 12.26 40.00 165.54
CA ILE A 502 11.04 40.47 166.20
C ILE A 502 10.57 39.46 167.26
N GLY A 503 10.69 38.16 167.00
CA GLY A 503 10.45 37.10 167.99
C GLY A 503 11.33 37.24 169.24
N VAL A 504 12.61 37.57 169.07
CA VAL A 504 13.54 37.83 170.19
C VAL A 504 13.14 39.11 170.96
N ILE A 505 12.81 40.19 170.25
CA ILE A 505 12.38 41.46 170.89
C ILE A 505 11.10 41.25 171.70
N ARG A 506 10.14 40.47 171.18
CA ARG A 506 8.94 40.10 171.92
C ARG A 506 9.29 39.32 173.19
N GLY A 507 10.22 38.37 173.12
CA GLY A 507 10.72 37.63 174.27
C GLY A 507 11.39 38.54 175.32
N ILE A 508 12.19 39.52 174.89
CA ILE A 508 12.79 40.52 175.79
C ILE A 508 11.70 41.39 176.42
N ALA A 509 10.70 41.82 175.66
CA ALA A 509 9.58 42.62 176.17
C ALA A 509 8.78 41.83 177.22
N GLU A 510 8.49 40.55 176.99
CA GLU A 510 7.84 39.67 177.98
C GLU A 510 8.69 39.49 179.25
N GLN A 511 10.00 39.25 179.12
CA GLN A 511 10.91 39.21 180.26
C GLN A 511 10.95 40.53 181.02
N THR A 512 10.99 41.65 180.30
CA THR A 512 11.03 42.99 180.88
C THR A 512 9.73 43.31 181.62
N ASN A 513 8.58 42.89 181.09
CA ASN A 513 7.27 43.00 181.72
C ASN A 513 7.20 42.21 183.04
N LEU A 514 7.77 40.99 183.05
CA LEU A 514 7.88 40.13 184.23
C LEU A 514 8.83 40.69 185.30
N LEU A 515 10.00 41.19 184.89
CA LEU A 515 10.96 41.85 185.78
C LEU A 515 10.35 43.12 186.40
N ALA A 516 9.65 43.92 185.59
CA ALA A 516 8.95 45.12 186.03
C ALA A 516 7.81 44.79 187.00
N LEU A 517 7.05 43.71 186.77
CA LEU A 517 6.03 43.24 187.70
C LEU A 517 6.65 42.86 189.06
N ASN A 518 7.75 42.10 189.05
CA ASN A 518 8.45 41.72 190.28
C ASN A 518 9.00 42.95 191.02
N ALA A 519 9.53 43.93 190.29
CA ALA A 519 10.00 45.19 190.85
C ALA A 519 8.85 46.03 191.45
N ALA A 520 7.68 46.08 190.80
CA ALA A 520 6.50 46.77 191.30
C ALA A 520 5.97 46.12 192.59
N ILE A 521 5.98 44.78 192.64
CA ILE A 521 5.60 44.01 193.84
C ILE A 521 6.55 44.33 195.00
N GLU A 522 7.87 44.31 194.79
CA GLU A 522 8.83 44.56 195.87
C GLU A 522 8.85 46.04 196.31
N ALA A 523 8.60 46.96 195.37
CA ALA A 523 8.43 48.38 195.67
C ALA A 523 7.18 48.65 196.52
N ALA A 524 6.06 47.96 196.26
CA ALA A 524 4.87 48.04 197.12
C ALA A 524 5.15 47.49 198.54
N ARG A 525 6.03 46.49 198.64
CA ARG A 525 6.43 45.86 199.91
C ARG A 525 7.29 46.75 200.80
N ALA A 526 8.10 47.63 200.21
CA ALA A 526 8.92 48.60 200.92
C ALA A 526 8.12 49.81 201.49
N GLY A 527 6.81 49.86 201.27
CA GLY A 527 5.94 50.91 201.82
C GLY A 527 6.32 52.31 201.34
N GLU A 528 6.29 53.31 202.24
CA GLU A 528 6.58 54.72 201.89
C GLU A 528 7.99 54.94 201.31
N GLN A 529 8.97 54.06 201.61
CA GLN A 529 10.31 54.12 201.02
C GLN A 529 10.36 53.60 199.55
N GLY A 530 9.33 52.89 199.09
CA GLY A 530 9.28 52.24 197.78
C GLY A 530 8.45 52.96 196.72
N ARG A 531 7.73 54.05 197.04
CA ARG A 531 6.83 54.75 196.09
C ARG A 531 7.50 55.20 194.80
N GLY A 532 8.73 55.72 194.89
CA GLY A 532 9.49 56.13 193.70
C GLY A 532 9.82 54.95 192.77
N PHE A 533 10.15 53.79 193.34
CA PHE A 533 10.45 52.57 192.59
C PHE A 533 9.19 51.95 191.97
N ALA A 534 8.04 52.00 192.65
CA ALA A 534 6.78 51.45 192.13
C ALA A 534 6.34 52.18 190.84
N VAL A 535 6.46 53.52 190.81
CA VAL A 535 6.12 54.32 189.62
C VAL A 535 7.03 53.96 188.44
N VAL A 536 8.34 53.80 188.67
CA VAL A 536 9.28 53.40 187.61
C VAL A 536 8.97 51.99 187.13
N ALA A 537 8.65 51.06 188.03
CA ALA A 537 8.31 49.68 187.66
C ALA A 537 7.03 49.59 186.83
N ASP A 538 5.97 50.34 187.18
CA ASP A 538 4.74 50.40 186.38
C ASP A 538 4.97 51.06 185.00
N GLU A 539 5.84 52.07 184.91
CA GLU A 539 6.21 52.69 183.64
C GLU A 539 7.01 51.72 182.74
N VAL A 540 7.95 50.96 183.31
CA VAL A 540 8.68 49.90 182.58
C VAL A 540 7.71 48.80 182.13
N ARG A 541 6.73 48.42 182.97
CA ARG A 541 5.69 47.44 182.63
C ARG A 541 4.81 47.91 181.47
N SER A 542 4.39 49.17 181.52
CA SER A 542 3.63 49.82 180.45
C SER A 542 4.44 49.86 179.13
N LEU A 543 5.73 50.22 179.20
CA LEU A 543 6.62 50.25 178.04
C LEU A 543 6.84 48.84 177.46
N ALA A 544 7.00 47.83 178.31
CA ALA A 544 7.14 46.44 177.88
C ALA A 544 5.87 45.92 177.18
N ASN A 545 4.68 46.18 177.73
CA ASN A 545 3.41 45.85 177.07
C ASN A 545 3.22 46.59 175.74
N ARG A 546 3.58 47.88 175.65
CA ARG A 546 3.55 48.64 174.39
C ARG A 546 4.53 48.06 173.36
N THR A 547 5.72 47.63 173.80
CA THR A 547 6.73 46.99 172.93
C THR A 547 6.26 45.62 172.45
N GLN A 548 5.57 44.85 173.29
CA GLN A 548 4.96 43.58 172.91
C GLN A 548 3.83 43.78 171.88
N GLY A 549 2.97 44.79 172.07
CA GLY A 549 1.94 45.18 171.10
C GLY A 549 2.53 45.56 169.73
N ALA A 550 3.56 46.42 169.72
CA ALA A 550 4.24 46.84 168.50
C ALA A 550 4.95 45.67 167.78
N THR A 551 5.55 44.72 168.52
CA THR A 551 6.17 43.54 167.91
C THR A 551 5.14 42.59 167.29
N VAL A 552 3.92 42.48 167.85
CA VAL A 552 2.81 41.73 167.23
C VAL A 552 2.37 42.38 165.92
N GLU A 553 2.21 43.71 165.88
CA GLU A 553 1.87 44.43 164.65
C GLU A 553 2.96 44.29 163.58
N ILE A 554 4.25 44.41 163.95
CA ILE A 554 5.36 44.20 163.01
C ILE A 554 5.42 42.75 162.53
N GLN A 555 5.20 41.77 163.40
CA GLN A 555 5.15 40.36 163.03
C GLN A 555 4.06 40.11 161.98
N GLN A 556 2.86 40.68 162.16
CA GLN A 556 1.78 40.59 161.18
C GLN A 556 2.16 41.25 159.85
N MET A 557 2.82 42.42 159.85
CA MET A 557 3.31 43.05 158.63
C MET A 557 4.37 42.20 157.91
N ILE A 558 5.27 41.56 158.66
CA ILE A 558 6.29 40.67 158.09
C ILE A 558 5.66 39.40 157.50
N GLU A 559 4.66 38.81 158.16
CA GLU A 559 3.91 37.67 157.63
C GLU A 559 3.16 38.03 156.33
N GLN A 560 2.56 39.24 156.27
CA GLN A 560 1.94 39.76 155.05
C GLN A 560 2.98 39.97 153.94
N LEU A 561 4.16 40.53 154.24
CA LEU A 561 5.24 40.70 153.27
C LEU A 561 5.79 39.36 152.77
N GLN A 562 5.98 38.36 153.63
CA GLN A 562 6.39 37.02 153.23
C GLN A 562 5.34 36.35 152.33
N THR A 563 4.07 36.47 152.68
CA THR A 563 2.96 35.94 151.88
C THR A 563 2.90 36.60 150.51
N GLY A 564 3.05 37.93 150.46
CA GLY A 564 3.10 38.70 149.22
C GLY A 564 4.33 38.38 148.35
N ALA A 565 5.50 38.17 148.98
CA ALA A 565 6.72 37.78 148.27
C ALA A 565 6.59 36.38 147.67
N ARG A 566 6.07 35.39 148.41
CA ARG A 566 5.80 34.03 147.89
C ARG A 566 4.79 34.04 146.74
N ALA A 567 3.70 34.81 146.88
CA ALA A 567 2.72 34.96 145.82
C ALA A 567 3.34 35.57 144.55
N SER A 568 4.22 36.57 144.70
CA SER A 568 4.93 37.21 143.59
C SER A 568 5.93 36.28 142.91
N VAL A 569 6.71 35.49 143.66
CA VAL A 569 7.62 34.47 143.09
C VAL A 569 6.83 33.39 142.34
N SER A 570 5.67 32.97 142.87
CA SER A 570 4.79 32.01 142.20
C SER A 570 4.23 32.59 140.88
N ALA A 571 3.75 33.84 140.90
CA ALA A 571 3.27 34.52 139.70
C ALA A 571 4.37 34.71 138.65
N MET A 572 5.60 35.04 139.06
CA MET A 572 6.75 35.13 138.15
C MET A 572 7.15 33.78 137.58
N SER A 573 7.07 32.70 138.36
CA SER A 573 7.31 31.34 137.85
C SER A 573 6.26 30.92 136.82
N ALA A 574 5.00 31.34 137.00
CA ALA A 574 3.95 31.15 136.00
C ALA A 574 4.22 31.98 134.74
N ALA A 575 4.56 33.27 134.88
CA ALA A 575 4.88 34.16 133.76
C ALA A 575 6.12 33.68 132.96
N SER A 576 7.12 33.09 133.61
CA SER A 576 8.27 32.47 132.94
C SER A 576 7.86 31.26 132.09
N ARG A 577 6.93 30.43 132.58
CA ARG A 577 6.38 29.30 131.83
C ARG A 577 5.57 29.75 130.63
N GLU A 578 4.70 30.75 130.80
CA GLU A 578 3.95 31.35 129.69
C GLU A 578 4.87 31.98 128.64
N ALA A 579 5.98 32.61 129.05
CA ALA A 579 6.97 33.13 128.12
C ALA A 579 7.68 32.00 127.33
N GLN A 580 8.00 30.88 127.97
CA GLN A 580 8.56 29.70 127.28
C GLN A 580 7.58 29.09 126.27
N GLU A 581 6.30 28.99 126.63
CA GLU A 581 5.23 28.57 125.70
C GLU A 581 5.10 29.56 124.53
N GLY A 582 5.19 30.86 124.79
CA GLY A 582 5.20 31.90 123.76
C GLY A 582 6.38 31.80 122.79
N VAL A 583 7.57 31.42 123.27
CA VAL A 583 8.72 31.11 122.40
C VAL A 583 8.43 29.89 121.53
N GLY A 584 7.83 28.83 122.09
CA GLY A 584 7.44 27.63 121.33
C GLY A 584 6.49 27.96 120.18
N LEU A 585 5.42 28.71 120.44
CA LEU A 585 4.47 29.14 119.41
C LEU A 585 5.13 30.03 118.33
N ALA A 586 6.06 30.91 118.72
CA ALA A 586 6.80 31.73 117.76
C ALA A 586 7.76 30.90 116.89
N GLN A 587 8.38 29.85 117.45
CA GLN A 587 9.20 28.91 116.67
C GLN A 587 8.38 28.10 115.67
N GLU A 588 7.16 27.67 116.04
CA GLU A 588 6.23 27.03 115.10
C GLU A 588 5.85 27.97 113.96
N ALA A 589 5.58 29.25 114.26
CA ALA A 589 5.33 30.27 113.23
C ALA A 589 6.55 30.49 112.31
N GLN A 590 7.77 30.48 112.86
CA GLN A 590 9.00 30.58 112.08
C GLN A 590 9.17 29.39 111.12
N GLN A 591 8.88 28.16 111.57
CA GLN A 591 8.90 26.97 110.71
C GLN A 591 7.84 27.05 109.61
N ALA A 592 6.65 27.54 109.93
CA ALA A 592 5.58 27.73 108.94
C ALA A 592 5.98 28.76 107.87
N PHE A 593 6.59 29.89 108.25
CA PHE A 593 7.11 30.84 107.28
C PHE A 593 8.24 30.25 106.43
N GLY A 594 9.16 29.48 107.00
CA GLY A 594 10.21 28.80 106.24
C GLY A 594 9.66 27.83 105.18
N ALA A 595 8.61 27.08 105.53
CA ALA A 595 7.91 26.22 104.56
C ALA A 595 7.19 27.01 103.46
N ILE A 596 6.66 28.20 103.77
CA ILE A 596 6.06 29.10 102.77
C ILE A 596 7.15 29.65 101.85
N THR A 597 8.29 30.10 102.38
CA THR A 597 9.46 30.58 101.62
C THR A 597 9.91 29.56 100.57
N GLU A 598 10.02 28.28 100.94
CA GLU A 598 10.39 27.21 99.99
C GLU A 598 9.35 27.03 98.87
N ARG A 599 8.06 27.02 99.21
CA ARG A 599 6.97 26.88 98.24
C ARG A 599 6.88 28.07 97.29
N VAL A 600 7.05 29.29 97.79
CA VAL A 600 7.05 30.51 96.98
C VAL A 600 8.28 30.52 96.06
N GLY A 601 9.45 30.06 96.53
CA GLY A 601 10.62 29.83 95.67
C GLY A 601 10.32 28.89 94.50
N SER A 602 9.68 27.74 94.77
CA SER A 602 9.26 26.81 93.71
C SER A 602 8.25 27.42 92.72
N MET A 603 7.38 28.33 93.18
CA MET A 603 6.46 29.07 92.29
C MET A 603 7.22 30.04 91.36
N VAL A 604 8.30 30.67 91.82
CA VAL A 604 9.14 31.54 90.96
C VAL A 604 9.76 30.72 89.84
N ASP A 605 10.33 29.55 90.16
CA ASP A 605 10.92 28.66 89.16
C ASP A 605 9.88 28.17 88.15
N THR A 606 8.68 27.79 88.63
CA THR A 606 7.58 27.33 87.77
C THR A 606 7.12 28.43 86.81
N ASN A 607 6.98 29.67 87.29
CA ASN A 607 6.61 30.79 86.43
C ASN A 607 7.66 31.08 85.35
N SER A 608 8.95 30.87 85.64
CA SER A 608 10.03 30.98 84.66
C SER A 608 9.90 29.93 83.54
N VAL A 609 9.61 28.67 83.90
CA VAL A 609 9.37 27.60 82.92
C VAL A 609 8.12 27.89 82.08
N ILE A 610 7.04 28.37 82.69
CA ILE A 610 5.80 28.75 81.98
C ILE A 610 6.09 29.86 80.97
N ALA A 611 6.83 30.91 81.35
CA ALA A 611 7.19 32.00 80.45
C ALA A 611 7.99 31.49 79.23
N SER A 612 8.98 30.63 79.44
CA SER A 612 9.75 30.02 78.36
C SER A 612 8.89 29.15 77.44
N ALA A 613 7.97 28.35 78.00
CA ALA A 613 7.05 27.54 77.22
C ALA A 613 6.12 28.39 76.33
N ILE A 614 5.67 29.55 76.85
CA ILE A 614 4.83 30.49 76.09
C ILE A 614 5.62 31.13 74.95
N GLU A 615 6.88 31.51 75.14
CA GLU A 615 7.74 32.01 74.06
C GLU A 615 7.91 30.98 72.94
N GLN A 616 8.14 29.70 73.29
CA GLN A 616 8.19 28.61 72.31
C GLN A 616 6.85 28.43 71.59
N GLN A 617 5.73 28.51 72.31
CA GLN A 617 4.39 28.43 71.72
C GLN A 617 4.16 29.55 70.70
N GLY A 618 4.59 30.78 70.99
CA GLY A 618 4.53 31.90 70.05
C GLY A 618 5.34 31.68 68.78
N ALA A 619 6.53 31.07 68.88
CA ALA A 619 7.33 30.71 67.71
C ALA A 619 6.62 29.66 66.81
N VAL A 620 5.99 28.65 67.42
CA VAL A 620 5.21 27.63 66.71
C VAL A 620 3.99 28.25 66.02
N VAL A 621 3.29 29.18 66.68
CA VAL A 621 2.14 29.88 66.10
C VAL A 621 2.52 30.67 64.84
N ASN A 622 3.64 31.42 64.87
CA ASN A 622 4.15 32.14 63.70
C ASN A 622 4.56 31.20 62.54
N GLU A 623 5.05 30.00 62.86
CA GLU A 623 5.36 28.99 61.84
C GLU A 623 4.10 28.42 61.20
N ILE A 624 3.08 28.09 62.01
CA ILE A 624 1.80 27.61 61.50
C ILE A 624 1.12 28.68 60.64
N GLU A 625 1.14 29.95 61.04
CA GLU A 625 0.60 31.05 60.23
C GLU A 625 1.24 31.09 58.84
N ARG A 626 2.58 31.00 58.75
CA ARG A 626 3.29 30.92 57.46
C ARG A 626 2.94 29.69 56.64
N ASN A 627 2.71 28.55 57.28
CA ASN A 627 2.27 27.32 56.61
C ASN A 627 0.85 27.48 56.04
N VAL A 628 -0.06 28.10 56.79
CA VAL A 628 -1.45 28.36 56.38
C VAL A 628 -1.51 29.27 55.16
N VAL A 629 -0.71 30.34 55.13
CA VAL A 629 -0.60 31.22 53.94
C VAL A 629 -0.12 30.43 52.72
N ARG A 630 0.92 29.61 52.88
CA ARG A 630 1.44 28.78 51.78
C ARG A 630 0.42 27.76 51.26
N ILE A 631 -0.39 27.18 52.15
CA ILE A 631 -1.49 26.28 51.78
C ILE A 631 -2.55 27.06 50.96
N SER A 632 -2.90 28.27 51.40
CA SER A 632 -3.84 29.14 50.68
C SER A 632 -3.35 29.46 49.26
N ASP A 633 -2.09 29.88 49.12
CA ASP A 633 -1.48 30.18 47.82
C ASP A 633 -1.46 28.93 46.91
N GLY A 634 -1.13 27.77 47.49
CA GLY A 634 -1.14 26.49 46.77
C GLY A 634 -2.54 26.05 46.33
N SER A 635 -3.58 26.35 47.12
CA SER A 635 -4.98 26.11 46.72
C SER A 635 -5.40 27.00 45.55
N ASP A 636 -4.98 28.27 45.53
CA ASP A 636 -5.25 29.17 44.39
C ASP A 636 -4.56 28.69 43.09
N GLU A 637 -3.29 28.27 43.18
CA GLU A 637 -2.57 27.70 42.05
C GLU A 637 -3.25 26.40 41.55
N ALA A 638 -3.63 25.51 42.46
CA ALA A 638 -4.34 24.28 42.12
C ALA A 638 -5.67 24.56 41.41
N LEU A 639 -6.40 25.61 41.81
CA LEU A 639 -7.65 26.03 41.16
C LEU A 639 -7.40 26.52 39.73
N GLN A 640 -6.33 27.27 39.48
CA GLN A 640 -5.94 27.69 38.13
C GLN A 640 -5.60 26.50 37.23
N VAL A 641 -4.83 25.55 37.74
CA VAL A 641 -4.48 24.31 37.02
C VAL A 641 -5.73 23.50 36.69
N ALA A 642 -6.65 23.36 37.65
CA ALA A 642 -7.93 22.69 37.42
C ALA A 642 -8.73 23.40 36.31
N ASN A 643 -8.87 24.73 36.34
CA ASN A 643 -9.55 25.47 35.27
C ASN A 643 -8.92 25.23 33.89
N ALA A 644 -7.58 25.29 33.79
CA ALA A 644 -6.87 25.04 32.53
C ALA A 644 -7.06 23.60 32.01
N ALA A 645 -7.05 22.60 32.90
CA ALA A 645 -7.31 21.21 32.54
C ALA A 645 -8.73 21.02 31.99
N ARG A 646 -9.71 21.72 32.56
CA ARG A 646 -11.10 21.71 32.10
C ARG A 646 -11.25 22.26 30.68
N ASP A 647 -10.61 23.38 30.40
CA ASP A 647 -10.65 24.00 29.08
C ASP A 647 -9.94 23.14 28.03
N ALA A 648 -8.83 22.49 28.39
CA ALA A 648 -8.15 21.52 27.53
C ALA A 648 -9.06 20.31 27.22
N ALA A 649 -9.77 19.76 28.22
CA ALA A 649 -10.71 18.68 28.01
C ALA A 649 -11.84 19.06 27.03
N ARG A 650 -12.38 20.28 27.14
CA ARG A 650 -13.37 20.81 26.18
C ARG A 650 -12.82 20.96 24.77
N GLN A 651 -11.58 21.43 24.62
CA GLN A 651 -10.92 21.52 23.31
C GLN A 651 -10.71 20.13 22.69
N ILE A 652 -10.26 19.14 23.47
CA ILE A 652 -10.12 17.75 23.02
C ILE A 652 -11.47 17.21 22.53
N HIS A 653 -12.54 17.47 23.27
CA HIS A 653 -13.89 17.06 22.87
C HIS A 653 -14.29 17.69 21.51
N GLN A 654 -14.07 18.99 21.32
CA GLN A 654 -14.36 19.69 20.05
C GLN A 654 -13.53 19.15 18.87
N LEU A 655 -12.22 18.97 19.05
CA LEU A 655 -11.32 18.42 18.03
C LEU A 655 -11.73 16.99 17.65
N THR A 656 -12.15 16.19 18.62
CA THR A 656 -12.56 14.81 18.38
C THR A 656 -13.91 14.73 17.66
N GLU A 657 -14.84 15.64 17.93
CA GLU A 657 -16.08 15.78 17.14
C GLU A 657 -15.79 16.17 15.69
N GLN A 658 -14.85 17.09 15.45
CA GLN A 658 -14.41 17.44 14.09
C GLN A 658 -13.77 16.24 13.37
N LEU A 659 -12.91 15.50 14.07
CA LEU A 659 -12.30 14.27 13.57
C LEU A 659 -13.37 13.22 13.22
N ARG A 660 -14.36 13.05 14.10
CA ARG A 660 -15.50 12.13 13.89
C ARG A 660 -16.30 12.52 12.66
N ALA A 661 -16.62 13.80 12.49
CA ALA A 661 -17.33 14.31 11.31
C ALA A 661 -16.54 14.06 10.01
N MET A 662 -15.22 14.27 10.05
CA MET A 662 -14.34 14.00 8.90
C MET A 662 -14.26 12.51 8.55
N VAL A 663 -14.24 11.62 9.54
CA VAL A 663 -14.26 10.17 9.30
C VAL A 663 -15.64 9.70 8.84
N GLN A 664 -16.73 10.30 9.34
CA GLN A 664 -18.10 9.99 8.91
C GLN A 664 -18.39 10.38 7.45
N SER A 665 -17.65 11.33 6.86
CA SER A 665 -17.80 11.63 5.44
C SER A 665 -17.30 10.51 4.53
N PHE A 666 -16.50 9.57 5.06
CA PHE A 666 -16.08 8.39 4.32
C PHE A 666 -17.13 7.29 4.43
N VAL A 667 -17.55 6.74 3.30
CA VAL A 667 -18.40 5.55 3.23
C VAL A 667 -17.49 4.33 3.33
N LEU A 668 -17.61 3.56 4.42
CA LEU A 668 -16.68 2.47 4.77
C LEU A 668 -17.17 1.10 4.32
#